data_AF-A0A8H7RUA8-F1
#
_entry.id   AF-A0A8H7RUA8-F1
#
_cell.length_a   1.000
_cell.length_b   1.000
_cell.length_c   1.000
_cell.angle_alpha   90.00
_cell.angle_beta   90.00
_cell.angle_gamma   90.00
#
_symmetry.space_group_name_H-M   'P 1'
#
loop_
_entity.id
_entity.type
_entity.pdbx_description
1 polymer ?
#
loop_
_entity_poly.entity_id
_entity_poly.type
_entity_poly.pdbx_seq_one_letter_code
_entity_poly.pdbx_strand_id
1 'polypeptide(L)'
;MNCNFSSNASSLASSSSNQDADSNDNLNSSHAAALAENQAKEAEISGEMLAMKKMLQKNYHYEVEPNVFKVDELVTEAKLLRFLKEVVNKTGNRKCKRDDGETMALGYESNQQYIKAVIDLYHDQVAAGVNSHPHPRGQKVNTWRKGKAKHNRDTLYESFTDRGVGTLQDGYDYNEMVAVSLYFFTNRDHEPVAEMRNRASFLMHHMMMLCGENSRFAEFADLFGINFPEDEENSTPCPVLAFYSDFGKTLANRNRMYFAIIQHKDVQVCAFGAIAFYLFYRFHMSNEKFPKFTKNEDRYGLKLLKGKDAKKQMAYTTMNAPIVHAFRQYNITSLHTTHTGRGSGARDAELRGATEDQLCRHGCCNMQSMERHYLMKLSRASICAVNGFPTGKGRYWLRHALVQPEESLQRKIFPEVDNWLSKVESENDAERSISAQGFLRLMKTMRVVILQDAAVLREQHPTHPMFNHPIFQGQDFLSFAAASAHAVRTTPTPSHIQIQDVIPEVNHRLDDIDTKMGMYHRAELKTLRQKNAELKRSLGALHEKIDCLTTGYFRFVPSGTSVESVVTPPVAEVSSSSSSQPVQSSTSLASHLPSVSELEEKWNAAWRPSTTMRQWFSRRLLIVKAVKAIAEQKEIPHGGMCNTLMVTNI
;
A
#
# COMPACT_ATOMS: atom_id res chain seq x y z
N MET A 1 54.19 17.88 -62.48
CA MET A 1 55.57 18.39 -62.35
C MET A 1 56.12 17.86 -61.03
N ASN A 2 57.14 16.99 -61.15
CA ASN A 2 58.31 16.84 -60.26
C ASN A 2 58.46 17.95 -59.19
N CYS A 3 58.93 17.73 -57.96
CA CYS A 3 59.80 16.69 -57.43
C CYS A 3 59.92 16.88 -55.90
N ASN A 4 60.20 15.77 -55.20
CA ASN A 4 61.17 15.58 -54.10
C ASN A 4 61.22 16.55 -52.91
N PHE A 5 60.94 16.07 -51.68
CA PHE A 5 61.83 15.34 -50.76
C PHE A 5 62.88 16.22 -50.06
N SER A 6 62.68 16.43 -48.76
CA SER A 6 63.74 16.40 -47.73
C SER A 6 63.05 16.10 -46.40
N SER A 7 63.04 14.85 -45.94
CA SER A 7 64.08 14.26 -45.09
C SER A 7 63.97 14.69 -43.62
N ASN A 8 63.34 13.85 -42.82
CA ASN A 8 63.98 13.03 -41.77
C ASN A 8 62.85 12.51 -40.86
N ALA A 9 62.50 11.23 -40.96
CA ALA A 9 63.22 10.10 -40.34
C ALA A 9 63.19 10.27 -38.81
N SER A 10 62.23 9.66 -38.13
CA SER A 10 62.20 8.23 -37.72
C SER A 10 62.54 8.17 -36.23
N SER A 11 61.65 7.69 -35.36
CA SER A 11 61.34 6.26 -35.26
C SER A 11 59.86 5.96 -35.02
N LEU A 12 59.39 4.95 -35.76
CA LEU A 12 58.08 4.31 -35.71
C LEU A 12 58.20 2.95 -35.01
N ALA A 13 57.05 2.52 -34.48
CA ALA A 13 56.67 1.22 -33.94
C ALA A 13 57.02 0.99 -32.45
N SER A 14 56.07 0.69 -31.57
CA SER A 14 54.92 -0.20 -31.77
C SER A 14 53.74 0.07 -30.81
N SER A 15 52.57 -0.40 -31.25
CA SER A 15 51.51 -1.04 -30.45
C SER A 15 50.76 -0.24 -29.38
N SER A 16 49.56 0.21 -29.77
CA SER A 16 48.28 -0.07 -29.08
C SER A 16 48.32 -0.34 -27.58
N SER A 17 47.96 0.68 -26.79
CA SER A 17 47.17 0.59 -25.54
C SER A 17 47.42 1.86 -24.74
N ASN A 18 46.34 2.58 -24.36
CA ASN A 18 46.23 3.51 -23.21
C ASN A 18 45.30 4.71 -23.53
N GLN A 19 44.03 4.43 -23.84
CA GLN A 19 42.96 5.44 -23.71
C GLN A 19 41.81 5.01 -22.79
N ASP A 20 41.87 3.82 -22.19
CA ASP A 20 40.80 3.31 -21.31
C ASP A 20 41.07 3.46 -19.80
N ALA A 21 42.20 4.06 -19.40
CA ALA A 21 42.58 4.17 -17.98
C ALA A 21 42.06 5.45 -17.30
N ASP A 22 42.14 6.62 -17.95
CA ASP A 22 41.84 7.91 -17.29
C ASP A 22 40.34 8.24 -17.16
N SER A 23 39.48 7.56 -17.90
CA SER A 23 38.01 7.76 -17.81
C SER A 23 37.38 6.98 -16.66
N ASN A 24 38.03 5.90 -16.21
CA ASN A 24 37.53 5.05 -15.12
C ASN A 24 37.90 5.60 -13.73
N ASP A 25 39.02 6.30 -13.61
CA ASP A 25 39.48 6.84 -12.31
C ASP A 25 38.70 8.09 -11.86
N ASN A 26 38.24 8.93 -12.79
CA ASN A 26 37.38 10.09 -12.46
C ASN A 26 35.92 9.70 -12.13
N LEU A 27 35.40 8.63 -12.75
CA LEU A 27 34.09 8.08 -12.40
C LEU A 27 34.13 7.35 -11.05
N ASN A 28 35.20 6.62 -10.74
CA ASN A 28 35.35 5.95 -9.45
C ASN A 28 35.57 6.93 -8.28
N SER A 29 36.29 8.03 -8.50
CA SER A 29 36.53 9.09 -7.50
C SER A 29 35.24 9.83 -7.11
N SER A 30 34.43 10.23 -8.10
CA SER A 30 33.15 10.91 -7.85
C SER A 30 32.10 9.99 -7.22
N HIS A 31 32.09 8.70 -7.59
CA HIS A 31 31.21 7.71 -7.01
C HIS A 31 31.62 7.35 -5.56
N ALA A 32 32.92 7.34 -5.25
CA ALA A 32 33.44 7.12 -3.91
C ALA A 32 33.19 8.31 -2.98
N ALA A 33 33.32 9.56 -3.47
CA ALA A 33 32.96 10.76 -2.73
C ALA A 33 31.45 10.84 -2.45
N ALA A 34 30.61 10.49 -3.43
CA ALA A 34 29.16 10.37 -3.25
C ALA A 34 28.78 9.20 -2.31
N LEU A 35 29.54 8.10 -2.31
CA LEU A 35 29.34 7.00 -1.34
C LEU A 35 29.71 7.44 0.07
N ALA A 36 30.82 8.16 0.25
CA ALA A 36 31.29 8.64 1.54
C ALA A 36 30.36 9.72 2.12
N GLU A 37 29.83 10.61 1.27
CA GLU A 37 28.83 11.62 1.68
C GLU A 37 27.48 10.97 1.99
N ASN A 38 27.07 9.94 1.24
CA ASN A 38 25.87 9.15 1.56
C ASN A 38 26.06 8.28 2.81
N GLN A 39 27.26 7.76 3.08
CA GLN A 39 27.60 7.01 4.29
C GLN A 39 27.68 7.94 5.52
N ALA A 40 28.15 9.17 5.36
CA ALA A 40 28.12 10.20 6.40
C ALA A 40 26.69 10.67 6.70
N LYS A 41 25.84 10.82 5.67
CA LYS A 41 24.41 11.15 5.81
C LYS A 41 23.58 9.96 6.33
N GLU A 42 23.94 8.72 6.00
CA GLU A 42 23.41 7.50 6.63
C GLU A 42 23.78 7.41 8.11
N ALA A 43 24.97 7.88 8.52
CA ALA A 43 25.37 7.90 9.91
C ALA A 43 24.58 8.91 10.78
N GLU A 44 24.05 9.97 10.17
CA GLU A 44 23.38 11.08 10.89
C GLU A 44 21.86 10.85 11.07
N ILE A 45 21.17 10.28 10.08
CA ILE A 45 19.71 10.01 10.12
C ILE A 45 19.39 8.65 10.78
N SER A 46 20.37 7.74 10.78
CA SER A 46 20.32 6.49 11.54
C SER A 46 20.44 6.73 13.05
N GLY A 47 20.81 7.92 13.52
CA GLY A 47 21.10 8.23 14.93
C GLY A 47 20.09 7.69 15.95
N GLU A 48 18.77 7.83 15.73
CA GLU A 48 17.75 7.39 16.69
C GLU A 48 17.34 5.91 16.57
N MET A 49 17.26 5.37 15.35
CA MET A 49 16.98 3.94 15.13
C MET A 49 18.20 3.06 15.43
N LEU A 50 19.39 3.54 15.08
CA LEU A 50 20.67 2.98 15.50
C LEU A 50 20.88 3.25 16.98
N ALA A 51 20.41 4.34 17.59
CA ALA A 51 20.42 4.48 19.05
C ALA A 51 19.44 3.50 19.70
N MET A 52 18.28 3.20 19.12
CA MET A 52 17.36 2.19 19.65
C MET A 52 17.90 0.77 19.42
N LYS A 53 18.45 0.47 18.23
CA LYS A 53 19.13 -0.80 17.90
C LYS A 53 20.40 -0.98 18.74
N LYS A 54 21.23 0.06 18.91
CA LYS A 54 22.39 0.09 19.81
C LYS A 54 21.99 0.08 21.27
N MET A 55 20.89 0.70 21.70
CA MET A 55 20.41 0.63 23.09
C MET A 55 19.84 -0.77 23.38
N LEU A 56 19.17 -1.40 22.42
CA LEU A 56 18.70 -2.79 22.52
C LEU A 56 19.86 -3.79 22.46
N GLN A 57 20.86 -3.57 21.59
CA GLN A 57 22.10 -4.35 21.53
C GLN A 57 22.94 -4.13 22.80
N LYS A 58 23.05 -2.90 23.31
CA LYS A 58 23.73 -2.55 24.56
C LYS A 58 23.02 -3.16 25.76
N ASN A 59 21.69 -3.12 25.84
CA ASN A 59 20.93 -3.78 26.92
C ASN A 59 20.98 -5.33 26.81
N TYR A 60 21.15 -5.88 25.61
CA TYR A 60 21.45 -7.30 25.41
C TYR A 60 22.91 -7.64 25.84
N HIS A 61 23.85 -6.69 25.71
CA HIS A 61 25.28 -6.86 26.04
C HIS A 61 25.66 -6.55 27.50
N TYR A 62 24.96 -5.64 28.20
CA TYR A 62 25.46 -5.03 29.45
C TYR A 62 25.04 -5.74 30.76
N GLU A 63 24.05 -6.63 30.74
CA GLU A 63 23.48 -7.19 31.99
C GLU A 63 23.43 -8.73 32.03
N VAL A 64 24.21 -9.40 31.18
CA VAL A 64 24.67 -10.76 31.47
C VAL A 64 25.94 -10.58 32.30
N GLU A 65 25.91 -10.96 33.58
CA GLU A 65 26.98 -10.68 34.56
C GLU A 65 28.41 -10.93 34.03
N PRO A 66 29.44 -10.17 34.48
CA PRO A 66 30.80 -10.25 33.94
C PRO A 66 31.53 -11.56 34.21
N ASN A 67 30.98 -12.45 35.04
CA ASN A 67 31.63 -13.68 35.45
C ASN A 67 30.67 -14.85 35.32
N VAL A 68 30.59 -15.38 34.10
CA VAL A 68 30.55 -16.80 33.69
C VAL A 68 29.96 -16.76 32.27
N PHE A 69 30.70 -17.29 31.29
CA PHE A 69 30.42 -17.32 29.84
C PHE A 69 30.98 -16.13 29.05
N LYS A 70 32.06 -16.40 28.30
CA LYS A 70 32.28 -15.79 26.98
C LYS A 70 31.05 -16.12 26.13
N VAL A 71 30.10 -15.19 26.03
CA VAL A 71 28.86 -15.42 25.27
C VAL A 71 29.17 -15.21 23.80
N ASP A 72 29.12 -16.28 23.00
CA ASP A 72 28.96 -16.18 21.55
C ASP A 72 27.79 -15.22 21.25
N GLU A 73 28.03 -14.16 20.48
CA GLU A 73 27.10 -13.06 20.18
C GLU A 73 25.85 -13.49 19.38
N LEU A 74 25.68 -14.79 19.11
CA LEU A 74 24.66 -15.33 18.22
C LEU A 74 23.27 -15.40 18.87
N VAL A 75 22.25 -14.98 18.11
CA VAL A 75 20.82 -15.07 18.46
C VAL A 75 20.34 -16.52 18.36
N THR A 76 19.72 -17.02 19.42
CA THR A 76 19.07 -18.34 19.45
C THR A 76 17.69 -18.23 20.11
N GLU A 77 16.84 -19.25 19.92
CA GLU A 77 15.52 -19.31 20.56
C GLU A 77 15.61 -19.20 22.09
N ALA A 78 16.58 -19.89 22.71
CA ALA A 78 16.76 -19.88 24.16
C ALA A 78 17.16 -18.50 24.68
N LYS A 79 18.09 -17.82 23.99
CA LYS A 79 18.53 -16.47 24.36
C LYS A 79 17.42 -15.44 24.16
N LEU A 80 16.63 -15.54 23.09
CA LEU A 80 15.46 -14.68 22.87
C LEU A 80 14.44 -14.84 24.02
N LEU A 81 14.12 -16.07 24.42
CA LEU A 81 13.21 -16.30 25.55
C LEU A 81 13.73 -15.74 26.87
N ARG A 82 15.03 -15.93 27.12
CA ARG A 82 15.69 -15.41 28.31
C ARG A 82 15.63 -13.88 28.33
N PHE A 83 15.98 -13.24 27.23
CA PHE A 83 15.87 -11.79 27.05
C PHE A 83 14.44 -11.27 27.31
N LEU A 84 13.43 -11.94 26.75
CA LEU A 84 12.03 -11.54 26.96
C LEU A 84 11.61 -11.65 28.43
N LYS A 85 11.99 -12.73 29.12
CA LYS A 85 11.58 -12.98 30.51
C LYS A 85 12.37 -12.13 31.50
N GLU A 86 13.68 -12.08 31.35
CA GLU A 86 14.60 -11.56 32.36
C GLU A 86 14.94 -10.09 32.15
N VAL A 87 14.85 -9.58 30.92
CA VAL A 87 15.17 -8.18 30.62
C VAL A 87 13.90 -7.41 30.30
N VAL A 88 13.19 -7.79 29.24
CA VAL A 88 12.03 -7.04 28.73
C VAL A 88 10.90 -6.99 29.78
N ASN A 89 10.42 -8.16 30.23
CA ASN A 89 9.28 -8.19 31.16
C ASN A 89 9.63 -7.83 32.61
N LYS A 90 10.88 -8.02 33.07
CA LYS A 90 11.31 -7.51 34.39
C LYS A 90 11.41 -5.99 34.41
N THR A 91 11.88 -5.39 33.31
CA THR A 91 12.01 -3.93 33.20
C THR A 91 10.64 -3.24 33.14
N GLY A 92 9.65 -3.86 32.48
CA GLY A 92 8.31 -3.30 32.36
C GLY A 92 8.23 -2.02 31.51
N ASN A 93 7.03 -1.43 31.46
CA ASN A 93 6.78 -0.15 30.80
C ASN A 93 7.21 1.05 31.66
N ARG A 94 8.44 1.52 31.49
CA ARG A 94 9.02 2.64 32.28
C ARG A 94 8.19 3.94 32.30
N LYS A 95 7.27 4.13 31.35
CA LYS A 95 6.38 5.30 31.27
C LYS A 95 5.08 5.15 32.06
N CYS A 96 4.73 3.93 32.46
CA CYS A 96 3.51 3.63 33.19
C CYS A 96 3.88 2.92 34.49
N LYS A 97 3.69 3.62 35.60
CA LYS A 97 3.86 3.07 36.94
C LYS A 97 2.48 2.77 37.53
N ARG A 98 2.42 1.72 38.33
CA ARG A 98 1.30 1.46 39.23
C ARG A 98 1.34 2.44 40.40
N ASP A 99 0.26 2.48 41.16
CA ASP A 99 0.13 3.35 42.34
C ASP A 99 1.18 3.03 43.42
N ASP A 100 1.70 1.80 43.44
CA ASP A 100 2.81 1.32 44.28
C ASP A 100 4.22 1.80 43.81
N GLY A 101 4.29 2.53 42.69
CA GLY A 101 5.53 2.99 42.09
C GLY A 101 6.28 1.94 41.24
N GLU A 102 5.81 0.69 41.21
CA GLU A 102 6.36 -0.35 40.36
C GLU A 102 6.00 -0.13 38.89
N THR A 103 6.85 -0.64 38.01
CA THR A 103 6.67 -0.46 36.57
C THR A 103 5.64 -1.47 36.06
N MET A 104 4.63 -1.01 35.31
CA MET A 104 3.61 -1.90 34.75
C MET A 104 4.22 -2.95 33.82
N ALA A 105 3.69 -4.17 33.83
CA ALA A 105 4.11 -5.22 32.92
C ALA A 105 3.91 -4.80 31.45
N LEU A 106 4.85 -5.18 30.56
CA LEU A 106 4.72 -4.90 29.13
C LEU A 106 3.58 -5.73 28.51
N GLY A 107 2.77 -5.06 27.69
CA GLY A 107 1.68 -5.67 26.95
C GLY A 107 2.14 -6.67 25.88
N TYR A 108 1.21 -7.48 25.40
CA TYR A 108 1.48 -8.50 24.38
C TYR A 108 2.11 -7.91 23.10
N GLU A 109 1.58 -6.79 22.60
CA GLU A 109 2.06 -6.14 21.37
C GLU A 109 3.48 -5.58 21.51
N SER A 110 3.80 -4.97 22.66
CA SER A 110 5.18 -4.53 22.94
C SER A 110 6.15 -5.70 22.91
N ASN A 111 5.77 -6.84 23.49
CA ASN A 111 6.60 -8.05 23.43
C ASN A 111 6.78 -8.58 21.99
N GLN A 112 5.76 -8.47 21.11
CA GLN A 112 5.92 -8.81 19.70
C GLN A 112 6.95 -7.92 18.99
N GLN A 113 7.02 -6.63 19.34
CA GLN A 113 8.00 -5.71 18.76
C GLN A 113 9.44 -6.09 19.15
N TYR A 114 9.69 -6.45 20.40
CA TYR A 114 11.00 -6.95 20.84
C TYR A 114 11.37 -8.26 20.12
N ILE A 115 10.42 -9.19 19.97
CA ILE A 115 10.65 -10.43 19.21
C ILE A 115 11.05 -10.10 17.77
N LYS A 116 10.33 -9.19 17.11
CA LYS A 116 10.62 -8.79 15.73
C LYS A 116 12.02 -8.18 15.61
N ALA A 117 12.39 -7.26 16.51
CA ALA A 117 13.71 -6.63 16.50
C ALA A 117 14.86 -7.64 16.67
N VAL A 118 14.68 -8.65 17.53
CA VAL A 118 15.69 -9.72 17.72
C VAL A 118 15.71 -10.69 16.54
N ILE A 119 14.58 -10.92 15.87
CA ILE A 119 14.52 -11.69 14.62
C ILE A 119 15.26 -10.95 13.49
N ASP A 120 15.10 -9.63 13.39
CA ASP A 120 15.83 -8.82 12.40
C ASP A 120 17.35 -8.92 12.65
N LEU A 121 17.79 -8.88 13.91
CA LEU A 121 19.20 -9.14 14.27
C LEU A 121 19.66 -10.55 13.88
N TYR A 122 18.82 -11.57 14.08
CA TYR A 122 19.12 -12.93 13.62
C TYR A 122 19.31 -13.00 12.11
N HIS A 123 18.45 -12.33 11.33
CA HIS A 123 18.60 -12.25 9.89
C HIS A 123 19.91 -11.57 9.47
N ASP A 124 20.30 -10.49 10.14
CA ASP A 124 21.60 -9.82 9.92
C ASP A 124 22.76 -10.81 10.17
N GLN A 125 22.70 -11.60 11.25
CA GLN A 125 23.74 -12.56 11.61
C GLN A 125 23.82 -13.77 10.65
N VAL A 126 22.68 -14.26 10.18
CA VAL A 126 22.63 -15.32 9.17
C VAL A 126 23.18 -14.81 7.84
N ALA A 127 22.82 -13.59 7.44
CA ALA A 127 23.33 -12.96 6.22
C ALA A 127 24.85 -12.74 6.26
N ALA A 128 25.39 -12.40 7.45
CA ALA A 128 26.83 -12.28 7.68
C ALA A 128 27.55 -13.65 7.81
N GLY A 129 26.82 -14.77 7.78
CA GLY A 129 27.39 -16.12 7.89
C GLY A 129 27.92 -16.47 9.28
N VAL A 130 27.65 -15.65 10.29
CA VAL A 130 28.13 -15.87 11.67
C VAL A 130 27.18 -16.75 12.49
N ASN A 131 25.90 -16.80 12.12
CA ASN A 131 24.89 -17.58 12.83
C ASN A 131 24.31 -18.69 11.96
N SER A 132 24.54 -19.94 12.37
CA SER A 132 24.02 -21.15 11.73
C SER A 132 22.85 -21.79 12.49
N HIS A 133 22.36 -21.16 13.57
CA HIS A 133 21.28 -21.70 14.38
C HIS A 133 19.93 -21.64 13.67
N PRO A 134 18.98 -22.54 14.02
CA PRO A 134 17.60 -22.47 13.54
C PRO A 134 16.93 -21.14 13.91
N HIS A 135 15.91 -20.77 13.15
CA HIS A 135 15.17 -19.53 13.35
C HIS A 135 14.70 -19.38 14.81
N PRO A 136 14.96 -18.24 15.47
CA PRO A 136 14.76 -18.09 16.92
C PRO A 136 13.29 -18.14 17.35
N ARG A 137 12.34 -18.02 16.40
CA ARG A 137 10.90 -18.21 16.63
C ARG A 137 10.49 -19.70 16.57
N GLY A 138 11.08 -20.51 17.43
CA GLY A 138 10.76 -21.93 17.54
C GLY A 138 9.52 -22.22 18.41
N GLN A 139 9.39 -23.47 18.84
CA GLN A 139 8.23 -23.96 19.59
C GLN A 139 8.11 -23.28 20.97
N LYS A 140 9.22 -23.05 21.66
CA LYS A 140 9.22 -22.47 23.02
C LYS A 140 8.81 -21.00 22.99
N VAL A 141 9.29 -20.21 22.02
CA VAL A 141 8.85 -18.81 21.82
C VAL A 141 7.37 -18.75 21.47
N ASN A 142 6.90 -19.67 20.61
CA ASN A 142 5.49 -19.72 20.24
C ASN A 142 4.58 -20.10 21.42
N THR A 143 4.98 -21.05 22.27
CA THR A 143 4.23 -21.40 23.49
C THR A 143 4.20 -20.23 24.47
N TRP A 144 5.32 -19.57 24.71
CA TRP A 144 5.38 -18.38 25.57
C TRP A 144 4.48 -17.26 25.04
N ARG A 145 4.49 -17.02 23.73
CA ARG A 145 3.63 -16.03 23.07
C ARG A 145 2.15 -16.35 23.28
N LYS A 146 1.74 -17.61 23.08
CA LYS A 146 0.36 -18.07 23.35
C LYS A 146 -0.02 -17.86 24.82
N GLY A 147 0.88 -18.15 25.74
CA GLY A 147 0.70 -17.88 27.17
C GLY A 147 0.48 -16.39 27.48
N LYS A 148 1.30 -15.51 26.91
CA LYS A 148 1.13 -14.04 27.06
C LYS A 148 -0.16 -13.54 26.42
N ALA A 149 -0.56 -14.05 25.26
CA ALA A 149 -1.83 -13.70 24.63
C ALA A 149 -3.02 -14.12 25.48
N LYS A 150 -2.98 -15.35 26.05
CA LYS A 150 -3.99 -15.84 26.98
C LYS A 150 -4.05 -14.96 28.24
N HIS A 151 -2.91 -14.70 28.88
CA HIS A 151 -2.86 -13.83 30.05
C HIS A 151 -3.41 -12.43 29.76
N ASN A 152 -3.08 -11.83 28.63
CA ASN A 152 -3.63 -10.53 28.24
C ASN A 152 -5.16 -10.57 28.10
N ARG A 153 -5.70 -11.62 27.50
CA ARG A 153 -7.15 -11.82 27.38
C ARG A 153 -7.82 -12.04 28.73
N ASP A 154 -7.22 -12.86 29.59
CA ASP A 154 -7.73 -13.15 30.92
C ASP A 154 -7.71 -11.86 31.79
N THR A 155 -6.63 -11.07 31.71
CA THR A 155 -6.54 -9.74 32.35
C THR A 155 -7.63 -8.79 31.83
N LEU A 156 -7.83 -8.68 30.51
CA LEU A 156 -8.89 -7.83 29.94
C LEU A 156 -10.29 -8.26 30.41
N TYR A 157 -10.50 -9.57 30.57
CA TYR A 157 -11.74 -10.13 31.09
C TYR A 157 -11.93 -9.79 32.58
N GLU A 158 -10.89 -9.99 33.39
CA GLU A 158 -10.89 -9.69 34.83
C GLU A 158 -10.99 -8.20 35.14
N SER A 159 -10.42 -7.34 34.30
CA SER A 159 -10.50 -5.89 34.42
C SER A 159 -11.81 -5.30 33.91
N PHE A 160 -12.77 -6.16 33.50
CA PHE A 160 -14.05 -5.77 32.89
C PHE A 160 -13.87 -4.71 31.79
N THR A 161 -12.76 -4.79 31.06
CA THR A 161 -12.50 -3.83 29.98
C THR A 161 -13.58 -3.98 28.94
N ASP A 162 -14.16 -2.86 28.53
CA ASP A 162 -15.24 -2.83 27.56
C ASP A 162 -14.82 -3.58 26.29
N ARG A 163 -15.61 -4.60 25.95
CA ARG A 163 -15.36 -5.47 24.80
C ARG A 163 -15.62 -4.78 23.47
N GLY A 164 -16.33 -3.65 23.46
CA GLY A 164 -16.54 -2.81 22.28
C GLY A 164 -15.26 -2.07 21.86
N VAL A 165 -14.34 -1.84 22.80
CA VAL A 165 -13.08 -1.12 22.56
C VAL A 165 -12.19 -1.91 21.59
N GLY A 166 -11.69 -1.23 20.57
CA GLY A 166 -10.89 -1.81 19.50
C GLY A 166 -11.67 -2.68 18.51
N THR A 167 -13.01 -2.66 18.53
CA THR A 167 -13.87 -3.42 17.61
C THR A 167 -14.48 -2.55 16.51
N LEU A 168 -15.44 -3.08 15.75
CA LEU A 168 -16.23 -2.31 14.79
C LEU A 168 -17.03 -1.17 15.46
N GLN A 169 -17.34 -1.31 16.75
CA GLN A 169 -18.06 -0.30 17.55
C GLN A 169 -17.14 0.85 18.00
N ASP A 170 -15.83 0.74 17.80
CA ASP A 170 -14.83 1.74 18.18
C ASP A 170 -14.51 2.66 16.99
N GLY A 171 -14.55 3.96 17.25
CA GLY A 171 -14.29 5.02 16.28
C GLY A 171 -15.49 5.93 16.14
N TYR A 172 -15.69 6.45 14.93
CA TYR A 172 -16.79 7.36 14.61
C TYR A 172 -17.45 6.96 13.29
N ASP A 173 -18.73 7.28 13.15
CA ASP A 173 -19.48 7.19 11.91
C ASP A 173 -19.34 8.45 11.02
N TYR A 174 -20.01 8.47 9.87
CA TYR A 174 -19.93 9.60 8.94
C TYR A 174 -20.51 10.91 9.53
N ASN A 175 -21.59 10.84 10.30
CA ASN A 175 -22.22 12.03 10.88
C ASN A 175 -21.36 12.61 12.00
N GLU A 176 -20.79 11.75 12.84
CA GLU A 176 -19.83 12.11 13.87
C GLU A 176 -18.55 12.71 13.25
N MET A 177 -18.08 12.17 12.11
CA MET A 177 -16.98 12.76 11.35
C MET A 177 -17.30 14.19 10.87
N VAL A 178 -18.49 14.39 10.31
CA VAL A 178 -18.97 15.72 9.90
C VAL A 178 -19.01 16.65 11.11
N ALA A 179 -19.57 16.20 12.23
CA ALA A 179 -19.68 16.98 13.47
C ALA A 179 -18.31 17.41 14.02
N VAL A 180 -17.35 16.49 14.10
CA VAL A 180 -15.96 16.79 14.52
C VAL A 180 -15.28 17.73 13.53
N SER A 181 -15.49 17.53 12.23
CA SER A 181 -14.91 18.41 11.22
C SER A 181 -15.47 19.83 11.28
N LEU A 182 -16.78 19.98 11.52
CA LEU A 182 -17.42 21.27 11.67
C LEU A 182 -17.07 21.92 13.00
N TYR A 183 -16.91 21.15 14.07
CA TYR A 183 -16.40 21.64 15.34
C TYR A 183 -15.09 22.39 15.14
N PHE A 184 -14.08 21.77 14.52
CA PHE A 184 -12.83 22.47 14.22
C PHE A 184 -12.98 23.62 13.21
N PHE A 185 -13.97 23.57 12.33
CA PHE A 185 -14.23 24.69 11.41
C PHE A 185 -14.81 25.91 12.14
N THR A 186 -15.77 25.71 13.04
CA THR A 186 -16.50 26.79 13.70
C THR A 186 -15.95 27.19 15.06
N ASN A 187 -15.11 26.36 15.68
CA ASN A 187 -14.58 26.63 17.02
C ASN A 187 -13.81 27.95 17.08
N ARG A 188 -14.00 28.67 18.19
CA ARG A 188 -13.38 29.97 18.47
C ARG A 188 -12.50 29.96 19.72
N ASP A 189 -12.43 28.83 20.42
CA ASP A 189 -11.73 28.75 21.70
C ASP A 189 -10.20 28.76 21.54
N HIS A 190 -9.69 28.43 20.36
CA HIS A 190 -8.27 28.43 20.04
C HIS A 190 -7.97 29.29 18.81
N GLU A 191 -6.67 29.57 18.63
CA GLU A 191 -6.14 30.25 17.45
C GLU A 191 -6.72 29.67 16.15
N PRO A 192 -7.33 30.48 15.26
CA PRO A 192 -7.99 29.98 14.05
C PRO A 192 -7.10 29.10 13.17
N VAL A 193 -5.81 29.44 13.06
CA VAL A 193 -4.84 28.64 12.30
C VAL A 193 -4.59 27.26 12.94
N ALA A 194 -4.68 27.15 14.26
CA ALA A 194 -4.55 25.88 14.97
C ALA A 194 -5.78 25.00 14.73
N GLU A 195 -6.99 25.58 14.71
CA GLU A 195 -8.20 24.82 14.45
C GLU A 195 -8.32 24.34 13.01
N MET A 196 -7.93 25.19 12.04
CA MET A 196 -7.84 24.76 10.64
C MET A 196 -6.81 23.65 10.45
N ARG A 197 -5.70 23.70 11.19
CA ARG A 197 -4.69 22.62 11.21
C ARG A 197 -5.26 21.33 11.82
N ASN A 198 -6.03 21.42 12.89
CA ASN A 198 -6.67 20.27 13.54
C ASN A 198 -7.70 19.63 12.59
N ARG A 199 -8.55 20.44 11.94
CA ARG A 199 -9.48 19.99 10.90
C ARG A 199 -8.75 19.29 9.76
N ALA A 200 -7.72 19.93 9.21
CA ALA A 200 -6.91 19.38 8.14
C ALA A 200 -6.28 18.04 8.55
N SER A 201 -5.66 17.96 9.73
CA SER A 201 -5.05 16.73 10.22
C SER A 201 -6.07 15.61 10.41
N PHE A 202 -7.22 15.90 11.01
CA PHE A 202 -8.27 14.91 11.28
C PHE A 202 -8.82 14.30 9.98
N LEU A 203 -9.20 15.14 9.02
CA LEU A 203 -9.71 14.68 7.72
C LEU A 203 -8.63 13.99 6.89
N MET A 204 -7.40 14.50 6.93
CA MET A 204 -6.24 13.89 6.26
C MET A 204 -5.98 12.47 6.78
N HIS A 205 -6.13 12.21 8.09
CA HIS A 205 -5.99 10.86 8.65
C HIS A 205 -7.05 9.90 8.13
N HIS A 206 -8.29 10.38 7.96
CA HIS A 206 -9.39 9.58 7.42
C HIS A 206 -9.20 9.30 5.93
N MET A 207 -9.12 10.35 5.12
CA MET A 207 -9.17 10.25 3.66
C MET A 207 -7.90 9.65 3.03
N MET A 208 -6.76 9.73 3.71
CA MET A 208 -5.49 9.13 3.26
C MET A 208 -5.10 7.86 4.02
N MET A 209 -5.93 7.41 4.97
CA MET A 209 -5.64 6.27 5.85
C MET A 209 -4.27 6.38 6.56
N LEU A 210 -3.94 7.57 7.05
CA LEU A 210 -2.64 7.85 7.67
C LEU A 210 -2.63 7.56 9.16
N CYS A 211 -1.45 7.22 9.67
CA CYS A 211 -1.17 7.39 11.09
C CYS A 211 -0.70 8.82 11.39
N GLY A 212 -0.90 9.26 12.64
CA GLY A 212 -0.40 10.55 13.13
C GLY A 212 1.12 10.72 13.05
N GLU A 213 1.89 9.66 12.83
CA GLU A 213 3.32 9.75 12.55
C GLU A 213 3.57 10.30 11.14
N ASN A 214 3.02 9.65 10.11
CA ASN A 214 3.18 10.03 8.71
C ASN A 214 2.76 11.48 8.44
N SER A 215 1.61 11.90 8.98
CA SER A 215 1.12 13.27 8.78
C SER A 215 1.99 14.34 9.41
N ARG A 216 2.68 14.03 10.53
CA ARG A 216 3.57 14.98 11.22
C ARG A 216 4.90 15.11 10.49
N PHE A 217 5.32 14.08 9.76
CA PHE A 217 6.55 14.13 8.98
C PHE A 217 6.40 14.86 7.66
N ALA A 218 5.21 14.84 7.04
CA ALA A 218 4.93 15.45 5.74
C ALA A 218 5.51 16.87 5.59
N GLU A 219 6.34 17.07 4.56
CA GLU A 219 6.95 18.35 4.21
C GLU A 219 6.42 18.89 2.89
N PHE A 220 6.49 20.21 2.69
CA PHE A 220 6.24 20.79 1.37
C PHE A 220 7.15 20.21 0.29
N ALA A 221 8.31 19.68 0.68
CA ALA A 221 9.21 18.99 -0.21
C ALA A 221 8.57 17.75 -0.88
N ASP A 222 7.64 17.10 -0.18
CA ASP A 222 7.03 15.82 -0.53
C ASP A 222 5.65 15.96 -1.18
N LEU A 223 5.03 17.15 -1.09
CA LEU A 223 3.69 17.41 -1.64
C LEU A 223 3.75 17.77 -3.13
N PHE A 224 2.86 17.18 -3.92
CA PHE A 224 2.71 17.49 -5.32
C PHE A 224 1.29 17.21 -5.82
N GLY A 225 0.93 17.87 -6.92
CA GLY A 225 -0.34 17.66 -7.61
C GLY A 225 -0.17 16.71 -8.79
N ILE A 226 -1.10 15.77 -8.94
CA ILE A 226 -1.29 15.00 -10.18
C ILE A 226 -2.76 15.08 -10.59
N ASN A 227 -3.07 14.72 -11.83
CA ASN A 227 -4.45 14.54 -12.25
C ASN A 227 -4.67 13.05 -12.49
N PHE A 228 -5.78 12.50 -11.98
CA PHE A 228 -6.22 11.21 -12.50
C PHE A 228 -6.69 11.37 -13.94
N PRO A 229 -6.37 10.41 -14.82
CA PRO A 229 -6.75 10.49 -16.22
C PRO A 229 -8.26 10.63 -16.35
N GLU A 230 -8.69 11.51 -17.24
CA GLU A 230 -10.08 11.65 -17.65
C GLU A 230 -10.47 10.36 -18.37
N ASP A 231 -11.57 9.73 -17.94
CA ASP A 231 -12.02 8.49 -18.56
C ASP A 231 -12.99 8.75 -19.74
N GLU A 232 -13.51 9.98 -19.87
CA GLU A 232 -14.48 10.40 -20.89
C GLU A 232 -14.28 11.88 -21.29
N GLU A 233 -14.66 12.23 -22.53
CA GLU A 233 -14.48 13.54 -23.18
C GLU A 233 -15.15 14.73 -22.46
N ASN A 234 -16.00 14.47 -21.45
CA ASN A 234 -16.70 15.46 -20.63
C ASN A 234 -16.54 15.25 -19.11
N SER A 235 -15.51 14.51 -18.68
CA SER A 235 -15.25 14.30 -17.25
C SER A 235 -14.75 15.59 -16.60
N THR A 236 -15.19 15.86 -15.36
CA THR A 236 -14.57 16.93 -14.57
C THR A 236 -13.11 16.56 -14.32
N PRO A 237 -12.15 17.49 -14.46
CA PRO A 237 -10.78 17.24 -14.05
C PRO A 237 -10.76 16.72 -12.62
N CYS A 238 -9.94 15.71 -12.35
CA CYS A 238 -9.82 15.10 -11.02
C CYS A 238 -8.41 15.38 -10.46
N PRO A 239 -8.16 16.59 -9.93
CA PRO A 239 -6.90 16.89 -9.28
C PRO A 239 -6.75 16.07 -8.01
N VAL A 240 -5.55 15.56 -7.83
CA VAL A 240 -5.14 14.74 -6.71
C VAL A 240 -4.03 15.48 -5.98
N LEU A 241 -4.23 15.73 -4.68
CA LEU A 241 -3.15 16.08 -3.79
C LEU A 241 -2.48 14.79 -3.35
N ALA A 242 -1.20 14.64 -3.65
CA ALA A 242 -0.39 13.52 -3.20
C ALA A 242 0.81 14.00 -2.40
N PHE A 243 1.27 13.15 -1.48
CA PHE A 243 2.62 13.25 -0.96
C PHE A 243 3.23 11.85 -0.81
N TYR A 244 4.55 11.77 -0.88
CA TYR A 244 5.24 10.54 -0.56
C TYR A 244 5.84 10.60 0.84
N SER A 245 6.01 9.43 1.47
CA SER A 245 6.76 9.29 2.71
C SER A 245 7.71 8.12 2.60
N ASP A 246 8.92 8.30 3.09
CA ASP A 246 9.95 7.28 3.29
C ASP A 246 10.15 6.94 4.77
N PHE A 247 9.33 7.53 5.66
CA PHE A 247 9.33 7.27 7.10
C PHE A 247 8.19 6.33 7.49
N GLY A 248 8.49 5.30 8.29
CA GLY A 248 7.49 4.39 8.85
C GLY A 248 8.09 3.13 9.47
N LYS A 249 7.43 2.58 10.49
CA LYS A 249 7.89 1.43 11.30
C LYS A 249 8.13 0.13 10.51
N THR A 250 7.70 0.06 9.25
CA THR A 250 7.79 -1.14 8.39
C THR A 250 8.78 -0.99 7.23
N LEU A 251 9.53 0.11 7.14
CA LEU A 251 10.43 0.39 6.02
C LEU A 251 11.88 0.03 6.36
N ALA A 252 12.19 -1.26 6.42
CA ALA A 252 13.59 -1.72 6.39
C ALA A 252 14.24 -1.48 5.00
N ASN A 253 13.43 -1.30 3.95
CA ASN A 253 13.86 -1.02 2.58
C ASN A 253 13.27 0.33 2.15
N ARG A 254 14.12 1.22 1.60
CA ARG A 254 13.88 2.61 1.15
C ARG A 254 12.74 2.81 0.12
N ASN A 255 11.55 2.29 0.39
CA ASN A 255 10.41 2.34 -0.52
C ASN A 255 9.56 3.57 -0.25
N ARG A 256 9.40 4.42 -1.26
CA ARG A 256 8.45 5.54 -1.21
C ARG A 256 7.02 5.00 -1.11
N MET A 257 6.33 5.35 -0.03
CA MET A 257 4.88 5.20 0.13
C MET A 257 4.22 6.45 -0.45
N TYR A 258 3.11 6.30 -1.16
CA TYR A 258 2.35 7.44 -1.68
C TYR A 258 0.98 7.48 -1.03
N PHE A 259 0.60 8.66 -0.59
CA PHE A 259 -0.72 8.94 -0.04
C PHE A 259 -1.36 10.02 -0.87
N ALA A 260 -2.67 9.88 -1.14
CA ALA A 260 -3.35 10.78 -2.05
C ALA A 260 -4.80 11.03 -1.63
N ILE A 261 -5.31 12.20 -1.98
CA ILE A 261 -6.71 12.61 -1.81
C ILE A 261 -7.18 13.39 -3.03
N ILE A 262 -8.50 13.36 -3.22
CA ILE A 262 -9.21 14.22 -4.18
C ILE A 262 -10.16 15.13 -3.40
N GLN A 263 -10.81 16.07 -4.08
CA GLN A 263 -11.89 16.84 -3.47
C GLN A 263 -13.06 15.92 -3.14
N HIS A 264 -13.56 15.99 -1.91
CA HIS A 264 -14.68 15.17 -1.43
C HIS A 264 -16.01 15.71 -1.99
N LYS A 265 -16.99 14.82 -2.25
CA LYS A 265 -18.32 15.22 -2.75
C LYS A 265 -19.03 16.22 -1.82
N ASP A 266 -18.87 16.01 -0.52
CA ASP A 266 -19.29 16.90 0.57
C ASP A 266 -18.12 17.76 1.08
N VAL A 267 -18.26 19.08 0.97
CA VAL A 267 -17.23 20.07 1.34
C VAL A 267 -16.94 20.08 2.84
N GLN A 268 -17.91 19.69 3.67
CA GLN A 268 -17.78 19.72 5.14
C GLN A 268 -16.73 18.73 5.65
N VAL A 269 -16.42 17.69 4.87
CA VAL A 269 -15.41 16.66 5.19
C VAL A 269 -14.32 16.56 4.11
N CYS A 270 -14.21 17.57 3.24
CA CYS A 270 -13.18 17.62 2.20
C CYS A 270 -11.78 17.82 2.80
N ALA A 271 -10.96 16.75 2.83
CA ALA A 271 -9.58 16.82 3.33
C ALA A 271 -8.69 17.72 2.45
N PHE A 272 -8.89 17.70 1.13
CA PHE A 272 -8.15 18.57 0.20
C PHE A 272 -8.45 20.04 0.53
N GLY A 273 -9.73 20.40 0.59
CA GLY A 273 -10.19 21.72 0.99
C GLY A 273 -9.68 22.14 2.36
N ALA A 274 -9.74 21.26 3.35
CA ALA A 274 -9.25 21.54 4.70
C ALA A 274 -7.75 21.85 4.74
N ILE A 275 -6.93 21.09 4.01
CA ILE A 275 -5.49 21.37 3.86
C ILE A 275 -5.28 22.71 3.15
N ALA A 276 -6.02 22.98 2.09
CA ALA A 276 -5.92 24.22 1.34
C ALA A 276 -6.32 25.45 2.18
N PHE A 277 -7.41 25.38 2.94
CA PHE A 277 -7.81 26.43 3.89
C PHE A 277 -6.78 26.61 5.00
N TYR A 278 -6.19 25.54 5.51
CA TYR A 278 -5.12 25.66 6.48
C TYR A 278 -3.90 26.41 5.92
N LEU A 279 -3.48 26.12 4.68
CA LEU A 279 -2.41 26.88 4.01
C LEU A 279 -2.82 28.33 3.72
N PHE A 280 -4.10 28.58 3.39
CA PHE A 280 -4.65 29.93 3.28
C PHE A 280 -4.50 30.69 4.61
N TYR A 281 -4.87 30.07 5.73
CA TYR A 281 -4.71 30.66 7.05
C TYR A 281 -3.25 30.96 7.40
N ARG A 282 -2.32 30.08 7.03
CA ARG A 282 -0.88 30.32 7.23
C ARG A 282 -0.44 31.57 6.49
N PHE A 283 -0.65 31.62 5.17
CA PHE A 283 -0.02 32.64 4.32
C PHE A 283 -0.81 33.94 4.14
N HIS A 284 -2.14 33.91 4.31
CA HIS A 284 -2.98 35.11 4.18
C HIS A 284 -3.41 35.70 5.52
N MET A 285 -3.63 34.87 6.55
CA MET A 285 -4.26 35.33 7.79
C MET A 285 -3.32 35.37 9.00
N SER A 286 -2.23 34.60 9.01
CA SER A 286 -1.36 34.42 10.18
C SER A 286 -0.01 35.14 10.07
N ASN A 287 0.13 36.10 9.14
CA ASN A 287 1.38 36.81 8.83
C ASN A 287 2.59 35.90 8.53
N GLU A 288 2.38 34.63 8.19
CA GLU A 288 3.45 33.73 7.76
C GLU A 288 3.82 34.06 6.32
N LYS A 289 5.09 34.39 6.06
CA LYS A 289 5.55 34.67 4.71
C LYS A 289 5.46 33.43 3.83
N PHE A 290 5.05 33.62 2.58
CA PHE A 290 5.10 32.56 1.57
C PHE A 290 6.54 32.06 1.40
N PRO A 291 6.77 30.74 1.26
CA PRO A 291 8.12 30.17 1.14
C PRO A 291 8.84 30.65 -0.13
N LYS A 292 10.17 30.67 -0.07
CA LYS A 292 11.04 30.92 -1.22
C LYS A 292 11.36 29.61 -1.94
N PHE A 293 11.69 29.72 -3.22
CA PHE A 293 12.07 28.58 -4.08
C PHE A 293 13.36 28.86 -4.85
N THR A 294 14.25 29.70 -4.30
CA THR A 294 15.52 30.03 -4.96
C THR A 294 16.44 28.81 -4.98
N LYS A 295 16.57 28.13 -3.84
CA LYS A 295 17.35 26.89 -3.71
C LYS A 295 16.46 25.75 -3.24
N ASN A 296 16.88 24.52 -3.53
CA ASN A 296 16.21 23.35 -2.99
C ASN A 296 16.15 23.37 -1.45
N GLU A 297 17.17 23.85 -0.75
CA GLU A 297 17.22 23.95 0.72
C GLU A 297 16.11 24.81 1.34
N ASP A 298 15.55 25.78 0.60
CA ASP A 298 14.53 26.71 1.11
C ASP A 298 13.24 25.99 1.51
N ARG A 299 12.97 24.83 0.88
CA ARG A 299 11.73 24.06 0.98
C ARG A 299 11.86 22.82 1.88
N TYR A 300 13.07 22.27 2.04
CA TYR A 300 13.29 21.14 2.95
C TYR A 300 13.09 21.55 4.41
N GLY A 301 12.50 20.65 5.18
CA GLY A 301 12.15 20.85 6.58
C GLY A 301 10.85 21.64 6.79
N LEU A 302 10.31 22.33 5.77
CA LEU A 302 9.02 23.04 5.91
C LEU A 302 7.88 22.04 6.08
N LYS A 303 7.32 21.98 7.27
CA LYS A 303 6.26 21.03 7.61
C LYS A 303 4.93 21.47 7.03
N LEU A 304 4.18 20.50 6.49
CA LEU A 304 2.77 20.70 6.15
C LEU A 304 2.02 21.10 7.41
N LEU A 305 1.97 20.21 8.41
CA LEU A 305 1.38 20.47 9.71
C LEU A 305 2.44 21.01 10.69
N LYS A 306 2.65 22.34 10.68
CA LYS A 306 3.71 22.95 11.50
C LYS A 306 3.44 22.87 13.01
N GLY A 307 4.50 22.76 13.79
CA GLY A 307 4.51 22.94 15.24
C GLY A 307 4.56 24.43 15.61
N LYS A 308 5.49 24.79 16.51
CA LYS A 308 5.72 26.18 16.91
C LYS A 308 6.22 27.04 15.74
N ASP A 309 7.14 26.48 14.96
CA ASP A 309 7.79 27.13 13.82
C ASP A 309 7.51 26.34 12.54
N ALA A 310 7.61 26.99 11.37
CA ALA A 310 7.32 26.36 10.07
C ALA A 310 8.17 25.11 9.80
N LYS A 311 9.42 25.07 10.27
CA LYS A 311 10.33 23.92 10.13
C LYS A 311 10.20 22.87 11.24
N LYS A 312 9.44 23.16 12.29
CA LYS A 312 9.34 22.29 13.46
C LYS A 312 8.17 21.33 13.32
N GLN A 313 8.44 20.05 13.50
CA GLN A 313 7.40 19.02 13.56
C GLN A 313 6.43 19.29 14.72
N MET A 314 5.14 19.05 14.47
CA MET A 314 4.14 19.10 15.52
C MET A 314 4.39 18.01 16.58
N ALA A 315 4.29 18.38 17.85
CA ALA A 315 4.36 17.40 18.93
C ALA A 315 3.13 16.47 18.91
N TYR A 316 3.31 15.21 19.31
CA TYR A 316 2.20 14.24 19.38
C TYR A 316 1.05 14.75 20.25
N THR A 317 1.36 15.34 21.40
CA THR A 317 0.37 15.87 22.35
C THR A 317 -0.44 17.01 21.75
N THR A 318 0.18 17.90 20.97
CA THR A 318 -0.48 19.00 20.26
C THR A 318 -1.48 18.50 19.22
N MET A 319 -1.21 17.37 18.57
CA MET A 319 -2.15 16.72 17.65
C MET A 319 -3.25 15.96 18.39
N ASN A 320 -2.87 15.24 19.45
CA ASN A 320 -3.75 14.33 20.16
C ASN A 320 -4.80 15.04 21.01
N ALA A 321 -4.41 16.07 21.76
CA ALA A 321 -5.31 16.70 22.73
C ALA A 321 -6.57 17.33 22.10
N PRO A 322 -6.48 18.06 20.97
CA PRO A 322 -7.67 18.59 20.30
C PRO A 322 -8.62 17.50 19.79
N ILE A 323 -8.09 16.39 19.26
CA ILE A 323 -8.89 15.25 18.79
C ILE A 323 -9.63 14.62 19.97
N VAL A 324 -8.93 14.36 21.08
CA VAL A 324 -9.55 13.82 22.31
C VAL A 324 -10.64 14.75 22.83
N HIS A 325 -10.41 16.07 22.80
CA HIS A 325 -11.40 17.06 23.21
C HIS A 325 -12.65 17.02 22.33
N ALA A 326 -12.46 17.04 21.00
CA ALA A 326 -13.57 16.95 20.05
C ALA A 326 -14.36 15.63 20.21
N PHE A 327 -13.67 14.50 20.40
CA PHE A 327 -14.33 13.21 20.61
C PHE A 327 -15.18 13.20 21.89
N ARG A 328 -14.69 13.79 22.99
CA ARG A 328 -15.47 13.95 24.21
C ARG A 328 -16.71 14.81 24.01
N GLN A 329 -16.59 15.89 23.22
CA GLN A 329 -17.72 16.78 22.94
C GLN A 329 -18.88 16.08 22.23
N TYR A 330 -18.57 15.08 21.38
CA TYR A 330 -19.57 14.32 20.62
C TYR A 330 -19.78 12.89 21.14
N ASN A 331 -19.28 12.56 22.34
CA ASN A 331 -19.39 11.23 22.96
C ASN A 331 -18.80 10.08 22.10
N ILE A 332 -17.80 10.39 21.28
CA ILE A 332 -17.09 9.42 20.45
C ILE A 332 -16.13 8.61 21.32
N THR A 333 -16.30 7.29 21.33
CA THR A 333 -15.42 6.37 22.06
C THR A 333 -14.40 5.77 21.10
N SER A 334 -13.11 5.97 21.39
CA SER A 334 -12.06 5.43 20.54
C SER A 334 -10.80 5.03 21.31
N LEU A 335 -10.33 3.80 21.14
CA LEU A 335 -9.11 3.26 21.78
C LEU A 335 -7.86 4.01 21.32
N HIS A 336 -7.80 4.24 20.02
CA HIS A 336 -6.78 5.07 19.40
C HIS A 336 -7.36 6.46 19.16
N THR A 337 -6.52 7.44 18.88
CA THR A 337 -6.99 8.83 18.64
C THR A 337 -6.43 9.30 17.31
N THR A 338 -5.11 9.46 17.26
CA THR A 338 -4.35 9.85 16.06
C THR A 338 -4.22 8.73 15.01
N HIS A 339 -4.78 7.55 15.29
CA HIS A 339 -4.85 6.43 14.35
C HIS A 339 -6.29 6.04 13.99
N THR A 340 -7.31 6.61 14.65
CA THR A 340 -8.72 6.27 14.43
C THR A 340 -9.12 6.51 12.98
N GLY A 341 -8.67 7.61 12.39
CA GLY A 341 -8.93 7.94 10.98
C GLY A 341 -8.47 6.84 10.02
N ARG A 342 -7.37 6.16 10.31
CA ARG A 342 -6.88 5.06 9.45
C ARG A 342 -7.84 3.88 9.43
N GLY A 343 -8.35 3.47 10.59
CA GLY A 343 -9.33 2.39 10.69
C GLY A 343 -10.68 2.79 10.14
N SER A 344 -11.19 3.97 10.52
CA SER A 344 -12.46 4.49 10.04
C SER A 344 -12.49 4.72 8.54
N GLY A 345 -11.44 5.29 7.94
CA GLY A 345 -11.36 5.52 6.49
C GLY A 345 -11.28 4.22 5.69
N ALA A 346 -10.60 3.20 6.21
CA ALA A 346 -10.59 1.87 5.58
C ALA A 346 -11.99 1.24 5.56
N ARG A 347 -12.72 1.33 6.68
CA ARG A 347 -14.10 0.83 6.81
C ARG A 347 -15.07 1.61 5.93
N ASP A 348 -14.97 2.94 5.88
CA ASP A 348 -15.83 3.78 5.02
C ASP A 348 -15.60 3.44 3.54
N ALA A 349 -14.35 3.30 3.11
CA ALA A 349 -14.04 2.89 1.75
C ALA A 349 -14.53 1.46 1.42
N GLU A 350 -14.40 0.52 2.35
CA GLU A 350 -14.92 -0.85 2.21
C GLU A 350 -16.45 -0.87 2.05
N LEU A 351 -17.17 -0.15 2.93
CA LEU A 351 -18.63 -0.01 2.86
C LEU A 351 -19.10 0.63 1.54
N ARG A 352 -18.24 1.44 0.92
CA ARG A 352 -18.48 2.05 -0.40
C ARG A 352 -17.98 1.20 -1.58
N GLY A 353 -17.59 -0.04 -1.32
CA GLY A 353 -17.29 -1.05 -2.34
C GLY A 353 -15.82 -1.12 -2.77
N ALA A 354 -14.88 -0.55 -2.02
CA ALA A 354 -13.46 -0.76 -2.26
C ALA A 354 -13.03 -2.16 -1.82
N THR A 355 -12.30 -2.88 -2.66
CA THR A 355 -11.79 -4.23 -2.33
C THR A 355 -10.59 -4.17 -1.40
N GLU A 356 -10.31 -5.25 -0.65
CA GLU A 356 -9.13 -5.34 0.24
C GLU A 356 -7.81 -4.96 -0.45
N ASP A 357 -7.55 -5.47 -1.66
CA ASP A 357 -6.36 -5.13 -2.46
C ASP A 357 -6.22 -3.61 -2.71
N GLN A 358 -7.35 -2.96 -3.03
CA GLN A 358 -7.39 -1.51 -3.26
C GLN A 358 -7.12 -0.72 -1.97
N LEU A 359 -7.62 -1.20 -0.83
CA LEU A 359 -7.37 -0.63 0.50
C LEU A 359 -5.92 -0.83 0.93
N CYS A 360 -5.34 -2.00 0.66
CA CYS A 360 -3.93 -2.29 0.90
C CYS A 360 -3.03 -1.35 0.11
N ARG A 361 -3.35 -1.08 -1.17
CA ARG A 361 -2.60 -0.12 -1.99
C ARG A 361 -2.72 1.30 -1.47
N HIS A 362 -3.93 1.77 -1.17
CA HIS A 362 -4.15 3.14 -0.66
C HIS A 362 -3.52 3.34 0.73
N GLY A 363 -3.82 2.47 1.70
CA GLY A 363 -3.23 2.52 3.04
C GLY A 363 -1.76 2.08 3.11
N CYS A 364 -1.18 1.68 1.97
CA CYS A 364 0.17 1.13 1.83
C CYS A 364 0.45 -0.02 2.82
N CYS A 365 -0.53 -0.90 3.00
CA CYS A 365 -0.44 -2.11 3.80
C CYS A 365 0.07 -3.26 2.92
N ASN A 366 1.09 -4.00 3.37
CA ASN A 366 1.54 -5.25 2.74
C ASN A 366 1.89 -5.17 1.23
N MET A 367 2.60 -4.12 0.81
CA MET A 367 2.97 -3.95 -0.60
C MET A 367 3.83 -5.10 -1.14
N GLN A 368 3.42 -5.70 -2.25
CA GLN A 368 4.17 -6.76 -2.95
C GLN A 368 5.25 -6.18 -3.87
N SER A 369 6.20 -7.01 -4.34
CA SER A 369 7.35 -6.54 -5.15
C SER A 369 6.97 -5.75 -6.41
N MET A 370 5.88 -6.11 -7.09
CA MET A 370 5.41 -5.38 -8.28
C MET A 370 4.91 -3.97 -7.93
N GLU A 371 4.12 -3.86 -6.87
CA GLU A 371 3.60 -2.59 -6.36
C GLU A 371 4.71 -1.68 -5.82
N ARG A 372 5.79 -2.27 -5.30
CA ARG A 372 6.94 -1.53 -4.78
C ARG A 372 7.72 -0.80 -5.88
N HIS A 373 7.83 -1.39 -7.07
CA HIS A 373 8.77 -0.92 -8.09
C HIS A 373 8.13 -0.38 -9.38
N TYR A 374 6.93 -0.83 -9.77
CA TYR A 374 6.42 -0.59 -11.13
C TYR A 374 5.07 0.14 -11.21
N LEU A 375 4.28 0.15 -10.14
CA LEU A 375 2.94 0.75 -10.16
C LEU A 375 2.93 2.15 -9.55
N MET A 376 1.94 2.97 -9.93
CA MET A 376 1.69 4.31 -9.38
C MET A 376 1.34 4.32 -7.87
N LYS A 377 1.24 3.16 -7.20
CA LYS A 377 0.96 2.97 -5.76
C LYS A 377 -0.32 3.63 -5.24
N LEU A 378 -1.13 4.25 -6.10
CA LEU A 378 -2.39 4.91 -5.75
C LEU A 378 -3.57 4.14 -6.33
N SER A 379 -4.53 3.78 -5.48
CA SER A 379 -5.77 3.13 -5.88
C SER A 379 -6.87 4.16 -6.14
N ARG A 380 -7.12 4.49 -7.42
CA ARG A 380 -8.19 5.43 -7.81
C ARG A 380 -9.54 5.03 -7.21
N ALA A 381 -9.88 3.74 -7.26
CA ALA A 381 -11.13 3.22 -6.74
C ALA A 381 -11.29 3.48 -5.23
N SER A 382 -10.28 3.16 -4.42
CA SER A 382 -10.33 3.40 -2.97
C SER A 382 -10.30 4.89 -2.63
N ILE A 383 -9.52 5.70 -3.36
CA ILE A 383 -9.50 7.16 -3.18
C ILE A 383 -10.86 7.76 -3.53
N CYS A 384 -11.51 7.30 -4.60
CA CYS A 384 -12.85 7.74 -4.97
C CYS A 384 -13.88 7.33 -3.89
N ALA A 385 -13.85 6.07 -3.44
CA ALA A 385 -14.73 5.55 -2.41
C ALA A 385 -14.71 6.41 -1.14
N VAL A 386 -13.55 6.58 -0.52
CA VAL A 386 -13.43 7.35 0.74
C VAL A 386 -13.78 8.83 0.56
N ASN A 387 -13.68 9.36 -0.67
CA ASN A 387 -14.05 10.75 -0.96
C ASN A 387 -15.52 10.94 -1.40
N GLY A 388 -16.34 9.90 -1.25
CA GLY A 388 -17.79 9.96 -1.51
C GLY A 388 -18.20 9.70 -2.96
N PHE A 389 -17.32 9.13 -3.78
CA PHE A 389 -17.58 8.79 -5.18
C PHE A 389 -17.63 7.27 -5.41
N PRO A 390 -18.33 6.81 -6.45
CA PRO A 390 -18.30 5.41 -6.86
C PRO A 390 -16.88 4.94 -7.23
N THR A 391 -16.61 3.64 -7.07
CA THR A 391 -15.28 3.03 -7.30
C THR A 391 -14.91 2.80 -8.78
N GLY A 392 -15.89 2.83 -9.69
CA GLY A 392 -15.65 2.57 -11.12
C GLY A 392 -15.03 3.75 -11.88
N LYS A 393 -14.44 3.46 -13.06
CA LYS A 393 -13.86 4.46 -13.96
C LYS A 393 -14.96 5.39 -14.53
N GLY A 394 -14.63 6.66 -14.73
CA GLY A 394 -15.50 7.69 -15.32
C GLY A 394 -16.55 8.25 -14.38
N ARG A 395 -16.43 8.01 -13.07
CA ARG A 395 -17.51 8.27 -12.09
C ARG A 395 -17.22 9.42 -11.14
N TYR A 396 -16.18 10.19 -11.44
CA TYR A 396 -15.87 11.40 -10.70
C TYR A 396 -16.68 12.56 -11.28
N TRP A 397 -17.64 13.06 -10.50
CA TRP A 397 -18.41 14.25 -10.87
C TRP A 397 -18.60 15.15 -9.65
N LEU A 398 -17.96 16.31 -9.67
CA LEU A 398 -17.94 17.24 -8.54
C LEU A 398 -18.94 18.38 -8.74
N ARG A 399 -20.09 18.28 -8.07
CA ARG A 399 -21.22 19.22 -8.26
C ARG A 399 -20.88 20.68 -7.98
N HIS A 400 -20.04 20.95 -6.98
CA HIS A 400 -19.64 22.33 -6.63
C HIS A 400 -18.48 22.87 -7.49
N ALA A 401 -17.95 22.10 -8.44
CA ALA A 401 -16.88 22.51 -9.35
C ALA A 401 -17.34 22.71 -10.80
N LEU A 402 -18.66 22.80 -11.03
CA LEU A 402 -19.26 23.04 -12.35
C LEU A 402 -18.85 24.38 -12.97
N VAL A 403 -18.58 25.37 -12.12
CA VAL A 403 -18.12 26.70 -12.55
C VAL A 403 -16.65 26.81 -12.17
N GLN A 404 -15.83 27.22 -13.12
CA GLN A 404 -14.41 27.53 -12.88
C GLN A 404 -14.27 29.00 -12.48
N PRO A 405 -13.56 29.32 -11.40
CA PRO A 405 -13.30 30.71 -11.03
C PRO A 405 -12.37 31.36 -12.07
N GLU A 406 -12.57 32.64 -12.34
CA GLU A 406 -11.68 33.38 -13.26
C GLU A 406 -10.24 33.41 -12.75
N GLU A 407 -9.27 33.41 -13.69
CA GLU A 407 -7.85 33.40 -13.35
C GLU A 407 -7.44 34.65 -12.54
N SER A 408 -8.08 35.79 -12.80
CA SER A 408 -7.91 37.05 -12.05
C SER A 408 -8.21 36.86 -10.55
N LEU A 409 -9.30 36.16 -10.21
CA LEU A 409 -9.69 35.84 -8.86
C LEU A 409 -8.77 34.79 -8.24
N GLN A 410 -8.41 33.75 -9.00
CA GLN A 410 -7.48 32.71 -8.54
C GLN A 410 -6.13 33.31 -8.10
N ARG A 411 -5.57 34.23 -8.89
CA ARG A 411 -4.27 34.88 -8.62
C ARG A 411 -4.26 35.74 -7.34
N LYS A 412 -5.42 36.12 -6.79
CA LYS A 412 -5.50 36.77 -5.47
C LYS A 412 -5.13 35.82 -4.32
N ILE A 413 -5.27 34.52 -4.53
CA ILE A 413 -4.89 33.50 -3.55
C ILE A 413 -3.46 33.02 -3.86
N PHE A 414 -2.55 33.20 -2.91
CA PHE A 414 -1.11 32.86 -3.06
C PHE A 414 -0.48 33.55 -4.27
N PRO A 415 -0.48 34.90 -4.34
CA PRO A 415 -0.07 35.64 -5.54
C PRO A 415 1.36 35.34 -6.00
N GLU A 416 2.25 34.92 -5.11
CA GLU A 416 3.66 34.63 -5.38
C GLU A 416 3.87 33.34 -6.20
N VAL A 417 2.87 32.45 -6.27
CA VAL A 417 3.01 31.12 -6.89
C VAL A 417 3.39 31.19 -8.36
N ASP A 418 2.77 32.08 -9.14
CA ASP A 418 3.05 32.17 -10.59
C ASP A 418 4.46 32.67 -10.88
N ASN A 419 4.93 33.65 -10.08
CA ASN A 419 6.29 34.16 -10.17
C ASN A 419 7.32 33.06 -9.84
N TRP A 420 7.11 32.33 -8.74
CA TRP A 420 8.00 31.23 -8.36
C TRP A 420 7.97 30.09 -9.37
N LEU A 421 6.79 29.72 -9.88
CA LEU A 421 6.67 28.64 -10.86
C LEU A 421 7.44 28.99 -12.15
N SER A 422 7.26 30.22 -12.65
CA SER A 422 8.00 30.73 -13.81
C SER A 422 9.51 30.68 -13.60
N LYS A 423 10.01 31.13 -12.44
CA LYS A 423 11.45 31.11 -12.12
C LYS A 423 12.03 29.69 -12.09
N VAL A 424 11.33 28.76 -11.45
CA VAL A 424 11.77 27.35 -11.31
C VAL A 424 11.69 26.59 -12.65
N GLU A 425 10.77 26.96 -13.55
CA GLU A 425 10.64 26.34 -14.87
C GLU A 425 11.64 26.90 -15.90
N SER A 426 11.98 28.19 -15.81
CA SER A 426 12.89 28.88 -16.73
C SER A 426 14.37 28.84 -16.34
N GLU A 427 14.72 28.23 -15.20
CA GLU A 427 16.09 28.24 -14.63
C GLU A 427 16.63 29.67 -14.40
N ASN A 428 15.74 30.64 -14.17
CA ASN A 428 16.10 32.03 -13.97
C ASN A 428 15.89 32.44 -12.51
N ASP A 429 16.96 32.81 -11.80
CA ASP A 429 16.98 33.16 -10.37
C ASP A 429 16.49 32.07 -9.40
N ALA A 430 16.32 30.82 -9.86
CA ALA A 430 15.93 29.67 -9.05
C ALA A 430 16.45 28.36 -9.62
N GLU A 431 16.84 27.43 -8.75
CA GLU A 431 17.23 26.07 -9.13
C GLU A 431 16.04 25.30 -9.71
N ARG A 432 16.25 24.61 -10.84
CA ARG A 432 15.25 23.70 -11.39
C ARG A 432 15.03 22.51 -10.47
N SER A 433 13.78 22.30 -10.07
CA SER A 433 13.42 21.22 -9.15
C SER A 433 12.05 20.66 -9.48
N ILE A 434 12.01 19.36 -9.80
CA ILE A 434 10.76 18.63 -10.12
C ILE A 434 9.78 18.74 -8.95
N SER A 435 10.27 18.60 -7.73
CA SER A 435 9.46 18.70 -6.51
C SER A 435 8.96 20.12 -6.23
N ALA A 436 9.74 21.16 -6.58
CA ALA A 436 9.25 22.55 -6.46
C ALA A 436 8.16 22.83 -7.50
N GLN A 437 8.33 22.38 -8.74
CA GLN A 437 7.29 22.48 -9.78
C GLN A 437 6.02 21.73 -9.36
N GLY A 438 6.15 20.51 -8.86
CA GLY A 438 5.03 19.70 -8.37
C GLY A 438 4.25 20.38 -7.24
N PHE A 439 4.95 20.96 -6.28
CA PHE A 439 4.34 21.73 -5.19
C PHE A 439 3.65 23.00 -5.70
N LEU A 440 4.31 23.81 -6.54
CA LEU A 440 3.75 25.07 -7.04
C LEU A 440 2.52 24.84 -7.94
N ARG A 441 2.51 23.76 -8.74
CA ARG A 441 1.32 23.34 -9.51
C ARG A 441 0.18 22.88 -8.60
N LEU A 442 0.49 22.20 -7.49
CA LEU A 442 -0.50 21.89 -6.45
C LEU A 442 -1.07 23.17 -5.83
N MET A 443 -0.23 24.16 -5.53
CA MET A 443 -0.70 25.44 -4.99
C MET A 443 -1.62 26.19 -5.96
N LYS A 444 -1.37 26.12 -7.28
CA LYS A 444 -2.30 26.65 -8.28
C LYS A 444 -3.65 25.92 -8.24
N THR A 445 -3.63 24.59 -8.13
CA THR A 445 -4.83 23.78 -7.97
C THR A 445 -5.60 24.17 -6.70
N MET A 446 -4.91 24.36 -5.58
CA MET A 446 -5.50 24.78 -4.30
C MET A 446 -6.24 26.12 -4.38
N ARG A 447 -5.83 27.05 -5.25
CA ARG A 447 -6.57 28.32 -5.47
C ARG A 447 -8.01 28.03 -5.90
N VAL A 448 -8.19 27.11 -6.84
CA VAL A 448 -9.50 26.71 -7.35
C VAL A 448 -10.31 26.01 -6.26
N VAL A 449 -9.70 25.03 -5.58
CA VAL A 449 -10.34 24.28 -4.48
C VAL A 449 -10.81 25.22 -3.37
N ILE A 450 -9.97 26.17 -2.94
CA ILE A 450 -10.34 27.16 -1.90
C ILE A 450 -11.56 27.96 -2.33
N LEU A 451 -11.62 28.43 -3.58
CA LEU A 451 -12.73 29.25 -4.06
C LEU A 451 -14.03 28.44 -4.16
N GLN A 452 -13.95 27.22 -4.71
CA GLN A 452 -15.09 26.31 -4.86
C GLN A 452 -15.66 25.91 -3.49
N ASP A 453 -14.82 25.43 -2.58
CA ASP A 453 -15.24 25.02 -1.24
C ASP A 453 -15.71 26.23 -0.41
N ALA A 454 -15.09 27.40 -0.57
CA ALA A 454 -15.51 28.61 0.13
C ALA A 454 -16.90 29.08 -0.30
N ALA A 455 -17.26 28.95 -1.59
CA ALA A 455 -18.58 29.32 -2.08
C ALA A 455 -19.69 28.51 -1.37
N VAL A 456 -19.47 27.20 -1.18
CA VAL A 456 -20.41 26.31 -0.47
C VAL A 456 -20.40 26.57 1.03
N LEU A 457 -19.23 26.60 1.67
CA LEU A 457 -19.13 26.80 3.12
C LEU A 457 -19.61 28.18 3.57
N ARG A 458 -19.52 29.20 2.72
CA ARG A 458 -20.04 30.54 3.03
C ARG A 458 -21.56 30.58 3.07
N GLU A 459 -22.22 29.82 2.21
CA GLU A 459 -23.68 29.67 2.25
C GLU A 459 -24.13 28.98 3.54
N GLN A 460 -23.38 27.97 4.00
CA GLN A 460 -23.68 27.20 5.21
C GLN A 460 -23.28 27.91 6.52
N HIS A 461 -22.16 28.64 6.51
CA HIS A 461 -21.56 29.27 7.67
C HIS A 461 -21.16 30.73 7.38
N PRO A 462 -22.12 31.61 7.05
CA PRO A 462 -21.82 32.98 6.59
C PRO A 462 -21.10 33.85 7.63
N THR A 463 -21.26 33.54 8.91
CA THR A 463 -20.64 34.26 10.04
C THR A 463 -19.20 33.84 10.31
N HIS A 464 -18.64 32.90 9.54
CA HIS A 464 -17.27 32.44 9.75
C HIS A 464 -16.25 33.55 9.39
N PRO A 465 -15.30 33.93 10.29
CA PRO A 465 -14.34 35.01 10.12
C PRO A 465 -13.44 34.91 8.90
N MET A 466 -13.16 33.71 8.39
CA MET A 466 -12.45 33.54 7.11
C MET A 466 -13.10 34.37 6.00
N PHE A 467 -14.44 34.43 5.97
CA PHE A 467 -15.19 35.14 4.95
C PHE A 467 -15.12 36.66 5.10
N ASN A 468 -14.64 37.20 6.22
CA ASN A 468 -14.37 38.64 6.36
C ASN A 468 -13.12 39.08 5.58
N HIS A 469 -12.32 38.13 5.08
CA HIS A 469 -11.14 38.46 4.29
C HIS A 469 -11.54 39.17 2.97
N PRO A 470 -10.81 40.21 2.52
CA PRO A 470 -11.19 41.01 1.36
C PRO A 470 -11.42 40.21 0.06
N ILE A 471 -10.70 39.10 -0.12
CA ILE A 471 -10.89 38.19 -1.27
C ILE A 471 -12.33 37.67 -1.34
N PHE A 472 -12.91 37.26 -0.21
CA PHE A 472 -14.26 36.69 -0.14
C PHE A 472 -15.38 37.74 -0.03
N GLN A 473 -15.01 39.00 0.17
CA GLN A 473 -15.93 40.15 0.14
C GLN A 473 -15.94 40.86 -1.21
N GLY A 474 -14.94 40.62 -2.06
CA GLY A 474 -14.83 41.24 -3.38
C GLY A 474 -15.91 40.78 -4.36
N GLN A 475 -16.33 41.68 -5.25
CA GLN A 475 -17.39 41.42 -6.23
C GLN A 475 -17.09 40.21 -7.13
N ASP A 476 -15.82 40.01 -7.50
CA ASP A 476 -15.39 38.87 -8.32
C ASP A 476 -15.75 37.53 -7.67
N PHE A 477 -15.47 37.39 -6.37
CA PHE A 477 -15.81 36.19 -5.62
C PHE A 477 -17.32 36.05 -5.40
N LEU A 478 -18.01 37.15 -5.06
CA LEU A 478 -19.46 37.13 -4.85
C LEU A 478 -20.22 36.72 -6.12
N SER A 479 -19.77 37.21 -7.28
CA SER A 479 -20.33 36.87 -8.58
C SER A 479 -20.06 35.40 -8.92
N PHE A 480 -18.84 34.92 -8.68
CA PHE A 480 -18.48 33.51 -8.82
C PHE A 480 -19.31 32.59 -7.91
N ALA A 481 -19.49 32.96 -6.63
CA ALA A 481 -20.25 32.18 -5.67
C ALA A 481 -21.75 32.11 -6.06
N ALA A 482 -22.32 33.22 -6.52
CA ALA A 482 -23.69 33.26 -7.03
C ALA A 482 -23.87 32.39 -8.29
N ALA A 483 -22.94 32.47 -9.24
CA ALA A 483 -22.93 31.64 -10.45
C ALA A 483 -22.79 30.15 -10.11
N SER A 484 -21.89 29.81 -9.19
CA SER A 484 -21.68 28.44 -8.72
C SER A 484 -22.95 27.88 -8.05
N ALA A 485 -23.56 28.64 -7.14
CA ALA A 485 -24.80 28.25 -6.48
C ALA A 485 -25.96 28.08 -7.48
N HIS A 486 -26.04 28.95 -8.50
CA HIS A 486 -27.00 28.80 -9.59
C HIS A 486 -26.76 27.51 -10.39
N ALA A 487 -25.53 27.26 -10.84
CA ALA A 487 -25.17 26.07 -11.60
C ALA A 487 -25.44 24.77 -10.82
N VAL A 488 -25.14 24.74 -9.52
CA VAL A 488 -25.44 23.60 -8.63
C VAL A 488 -26.94 23.31 -8.58
N ARG A 489 -27.80 24.35 -8.57
CA ARG A 489 -29.26 24.20 -8.52
C ARG A 489 -29.87 23.80 -9.86
N THR A 490 -29.36 24.31 -10.97
CA THR A 490 -29.98 24.13 -12.31
C THR A 490 -29.41 22.96 -13.09
N THR A 491 -28.16 22.57 -12.85
CA THR A 491 -27.52 21.47 -13.59
C THR A 491 -27.98 20.13 -13.01
N PRO A 492 -28.69 19.29 -13.78
CA PRO A 492 -29.05 17.95 -13.33
C PRO A 492 -27.79 17.08 -13.24
N THR A 493 -27.80 16.11 -12.31
CA THR A 493 -26.76 15.08 -12.25
C THR A 493 -26.68 14.36 -13.60
N PRO A 494 -25.49 14.15 -14.19
CA PRO A 494 -25.37 13.46 -15.48
C PRO A 494 -26.05 12.09 -15.49
N SER A 495 -26.70 11.73 -16.61
CA SER A 495 -27.47 10.49 -16.73
C SER A 495 -26.64 9.23 -16.44
N HIS A 496 -25.38 9.19 -16.87
CA HIS A 496 -24.47 8.08 -16.59
C HIS A 496 -24.17 7.91 -15.09
N ILE A 497 -24.25 8.98 -14.29
CA ILE A 497 -24.16 8.92 -12.81
C ILE A 497 -25.50 8.48 -12.23
N GLN A 498 -26.63 9.05 -12.70
CA GLN A 498 -27.96 8.67 -12.21
C GLN A 498 -28.28 7.19 -12.45
N ILE A 499 -27.93 6.64 -13.61
CA ILE A 499 -28.14 5.21 -13.93
C ILE A 499 -27.40 4.32 -12.93
N GLN A 500 -26.26 4.76 -12.39
CA GLN A 500 -25.49 3.95 -11.45
C GLN A 500 -26.10 3.89 -10.06
N ASP A 501 -26.80 4.93 -9.62
CA ASP A 501 -27.53 4.89 -8.35
C ASP A 501 -28.64 3.81 -8.38
N VAL A 502 -29.17 3.50 -9.58
CA VAL A 502 -30.19 2.46 -9.79
C VAL A 502 -29.64 1.10 -10.23
N ILE A 503 -28.37 0.98 -10.64
CA ILE A 503 -27.77 -0.30 -11.06
C ILE A 503 -27.85 -1.40 -9.98
N PRO A 504 -27.57 -1.15 -8.69
CA PRO A 504 -27.69 -2.18 -7.66
C PRO A 504 -29.10 -2.79 -7.59
N GLU A 505 -30.12 -1.96 -7.72
CA GLU A 505 -31.52 -2.40 -7.74
C GLU A 505 -31.83 -3.19 -9.02
N VAL A 506 -31.33 -2.74 -10.17
CA VAL A 506 -31.48 -3.47 -11.44
C VAL A 506 -30.79 -4.84 -11.37
N ASN A 507 -29.57 -4.92 -10.85
CA ASN A 507 -28.83 -6.17 -10.68
C ASN A 507 -29.56 -7.11 -9.73
N HIS A 508 -30.06 -6.60 -8.60
CA HIS A 508 -30.86 -7.40 -7.67
C HIS A 508 -32.09 -7.99 -8.37
N ARG A 509 -32.80 -7.21 -9.20
CA ARG A 509 -33.95 -7.71 -9.96
C ARG A 509 -33.54 -8.72 -11.05
N LEU A 510 -32.38 -8.56 -11.68
CA LEU A 510 -31.86 -9.51 -12.66
C LEU A 510 -31.46 -10.84 -12.01
N ASP A 511 -30.78 -10.81 -10.86
CA ASP A 511 -30.42 -12.01 -10.09
C ASP A 511 -31.67 -12.76 -9.62
N ASP A 512 -32.72 -12.02 -9.24
CA ASP A 512 -34.00 -12.56 -8.83
C ASP A 512 -34.73 -13.24 -10.01
N ILE A 513 -34.64 -12.65 -11.21
CA ILE A 513 -35.13 -13.25 -12.46
C ILE A 513 -34.33 -14.52 -12.79
N ASP A 514 -33.00 -14.47 -12.71
CA ASP A 514 -32.14 -15.60 -13.06
C ASP A 514 -32.34 -16.78 -12.09
N THR A 515 -32.53 -16.48 -10.80
CA THR A 515 -32.91 -17.45 -9.78
C THR A 515 -34.24 -18.12 -10.10
N LYS A 516 -35.27 -17.33 -10.44
CA LYS A 516 -36.59 -17.84 -10.83
C LYS A 516 -36.50 -18.69 -12.11
N MET A 517 -35.77 -18.22 -13.11
CA MET A 517 -35.58 -18.94 -14.37
C MET A 517 -34.85 -20.27 -14.15
N GLY A 518 -33.82 -20.30 -13.30
CA GLY A 518 -33.14 -21.52 -12.89
C GLY A 518 -34.07 -22.49 -12.13
N MET A 519 -35.02 -21.99 -11.32
CA MET A 519 -36.03 -22.83 -10.69
C MET A 519 -36.99 -23.45 -11.71
N TYR A 520 -37.49 -22.67 -12.67
CA TYR A 520 -38.34 -23.18 -13.76
C TYR A 520 -37.62 -24.27 -14.57
N HIS A 521 -36.38 -24.00 -14.99
CA HIS A 521 -35.61 -24.95 -15.79
C HIS A 521 -35.33 -26.25 -15.03
N ARG A 522 -35.04 -26.19 -13.71
CA ARG A 522 -34.89 -27.38 -12.86
C ARG A 522 -36.19 -28.18 -12.71
N ALA A 523 -37.34 -27.52 -12.57
CA ALA A 523 -38.63 -28.18 -12.48
C ALA A 523 -39.00 -28.88 -13.80
N GLU A 524 -38.72 -28.24 -14.94
CA GLU A 524 -38.94 -28.80 -16.26
C GLU A 524 -38.04 -30.02 -16.52
N LEU A 525 -36.74 -29.92 -16.20
CA LEU A 525 -35.78 -31.04 -16.27
C LEU A 525 -36.22 -32.23 -15.42
N LYS A 526 -36.77 -31.99 -14.22
CA LYS A 526 -37.30 -33.05 -13.36
C LYS A 526 -38.48 -33.76 -14.02
N THR A 527 -39.38 -33.01 -14.62
CA THR A 527 -40.56 -33.55 -15.34
C THR A 527 -40.14 -34.36 -16.56
N LEU A 528 -39.18 -33.87 -17.36
CA LEU A 528 -38.64 -34.59 -18.51
C LEU A 528 -37.92 -35.88 -18.09
N ARG A 529 -37.15 -35.86 -17.01
CA ARG A 529 -36.52 -37.07 -16.46
C ARG A 529 -37.55 -38.11 -16.03
N GLN A 530 -38.65 -37.69 -15.42
CA GLN A 530 -39.73 -38.58 -15.01
C GLN A 530 -40.40 -39.25 -16.23
N LYS A 531 -40.73 -38.45 -17.26
CA LYS A 531 -41.26 -38.98 -18.53
C LYS A 531 -40.30 -39.94 -19.22
N ASN A 532 -39.00 -39.62 -19.25
CA ASN A 532 -37.98 -40.51 -19.80
C ASN A 532 -37.86 -41.83 -19.02
N ALA A 533 -38.01 -41.80 -17.69
CA ALA A 533 -38.02 -43.01 -16.87
C ALA A 533 -39.26 -43.88 -17.15
N GLU A 534 -40.43 -43.27 -17.37
CA GLU A 534 -41.66 -43.97 -17.77
C GLU A 534 -41.56 -44.58 -19.16
N LEU A 535 -40.98 -43.85 -20.13
CA LEU A 535 -40.68 -44.36 -21.46
C LEU A 535 -39.73 -45.55 -21.41
N LYS A 536 -38.65 -45.47 -20.64
CA LYS A 536 -37.71 -46.61 -20.45
C LYS A 536 -38.39 -47.83 -19.84
N ARG A 537 -39.24 -47.63 -18.83
CA ARG A 537 -40.03 -48.74 -18.23
C ARG A 537 -40.96 -49.39 -19.26
N SER A 538 -41.65 -48.57 -20.06
CA SER A 538 -42.55 -49.06 -21.11
C SER A 538 -41.80 -49.84 -22.20
N LEU A 539 -40.62 -49.35 -22.60
CA LEU A 539 -39.75 -50.03 -23.56
C LEU A 539 -39.21 -51.35 -23.04
N GLY A 540 -38.83 -51.41 -21.75
CA GLY A 540 -38.39 -52.65 -21.09
C GLY A 540 -39.50 -53.71 -21.04
N ALA A 541 -40.72 -53.30 -20.68
CA ALA A 541 -41.88 -54.21 -20.69
C ALA A 541 -42.22 -54.73 -22.10
N LEU A 542 -41.98 -53.93 -23.14
CA LEU A 542 -42.11 -54.38 -24.54
C LEU A 542 -41.01 -55.40 -24.91
N HIS A 543 -39.76 -55.17 -24.50
CA HIS A 543 -38.68 -56.12 -24.74
C HIS A 543 -38.95 -57.47 -24.05
N GLU A 544 -39.40 -57.49 -22.80
CA GLU A 544 -39.74 -58.74 -22.11
C GLU A 544 -40.86 -59.52 -22.83
N LYS A 545 -41.87 -58.82 -23.38
CA LYS A 545 -42.91 -59.46 -24.19
C LYS A 545 -42.36 -60.05 -25.48
N ILE A 546 -41.43 -59.36 -26.14
CA ILE A 546 -40.76 -59.85 -27.35
C ILE A 546 -39.88 -61.06 -27.01
N ASP A 547 -39.09 -61.01 -25.95
CA ASP A 547 -38.23 -62.12 -25.53
C ASP A 547 -39.05 -63.37 -25.18
N CYS A 548 -40.20 -63.21 -24.53
CA CYS A 548 -41.12 -64.30 -24.23
C CYS A 548 -41.70 -64.95 -25.51
N LEU A 549 -41.95 -64.16 -26.56
CA LEU A 549 -42.33 -64.69 -27.88
C LEU A 549 -41.17 -65.42 -28.57
N THR A 550 -39.94 -64.92 -28.41
CA THR A 550 -38.74 -65.50 -29.05
C THR A 550 -38.25 -66.77 -28.36
N THR A 551 -38.32 -66.86 -27.02
CA THR A 551 -37.89 -68.05 -26.24
C THR A 551 -38.90 -69.21 -26.25
N GLY A 552 -40.14 -68.99 -26.72
CA GLY A 552 -41.11 -70.06 -26.97
C GLY A 552 -40.73 -70.99 -28.13
N TYR A 553 -39.77 -70.59 -28.97
CA TYR A 553 -39.23 -71.38 -30.07
C TYR A 553 -37.73 -71.59 -29.82
N PHE A 554 -37.27 -72.85 -29.89
CA PHE A 554 -35.88 -73.33 -29.77
C PHE A 554 -35.34 -73.60 -28.35
N ARG A 555 -35.62 -74.82 -27.88
CA ARG A 555 -34.75 -75.56 -26.98
C ARG A 555 -33.88 -76.51 -27.82
N PHE A 556 -32.58 -76.26 -27.87
CA PHE A 556 -31.59 -77.26 -28.26
C PHE A 556 -30.34 -77.09 -27.39
N VAL A 557 -29.96 -78.16 -26.69
CA VAL A 557 -28.72 -78.30 -25.91
C VAL A 557 -27.95 -79.43 -26.59
N PRO A 558 -26.65 -79.25 -26.89
CA PRO A 558 -25.68 -80.08 -26.18
C PRO A 558 -24.38 -79.37 -25.80
N SER A 559 -24.04 -79.59 -24.53
CA SER A 559 -22.74 -79.90 -23.94
C SER A 559 -21.45 -79.75 -24.77
N GLY A 560 -20.59 -78.86 -24.27
CA GLY A 560 -19.20 -79.19 -23.94
C GLY A 560 -18.17 -79.07 -25.06
N THR A 561 -17.43 -77.96 -25.06
CA THR A 561 -15.95 -77.91 -24.99
C THR A 561 -15.53 -76.44 -25.04
N SER A 562 -14.77 -75.98 -24.04
CA SER A 562 -14.22 -74.62 -23.97
C SER A 562 -12.73 -74.64 -24.29
N VAL A 563 -12.30 -74.02 -25.40
CA VAL A 563 -10.96 -73.43 -25.55
C VAL A 563 -11.03 -72.26 -26.54
N GLU A 564 -10.48 -71.11 -26.10
CA GLU A 564 -9.88 -69.96 -26.80
C GLU A 564 -10.68 -69.21 -27.89
N SER A 565 -11.07 -67.96 -27.66
CA SER A 565 -10.31 -66.69 -27.84
C SER A 565 -10.02 -66.36 -29.31
N VAL A 566 -10.44 -65.17 -29.78
CA VAL A 566 -9.69 -64.24 -30.64
C VAL A 566 -10.58 -63.07 -31.11
N VAL A 567 -10.15 -61.88 -30.68
CA VAL A 567 -10.04 -60.61 -31.43
C VAL A 567 -11.30 -59.76 -31.75
N THR A 568 -11.21 -58.53 -31.23
CA THR A 568 -11.93 -57.26 -31.42
C THR A 568 -11.72 -56.67 -32.85
N PRO A 569 -12.09 -55.42 -33.26
CA PRO A 569 -12.72 -54.26 -32.58
C PRO A 569 -13.75 -53.54 -33.54
N PRO A 570 -14.00 -52.19 -33.57
CA PRO A 570 -13.80 -51.09 -32.60
C PRO A 570 -14.97 -50.06 -32.47
N VAL A 571 -14.81 -49.11 -31.52
CA VAL A 571 -15.33 -47.70 -31.45
C VAL A 571 -16.86 -47.51 -31.27
N ALA A 572 -17.40 -46.61 -30.46
CA ALA A 572 -17.03 -45.79 -29.29
C ALA A 572 -18.33 -45.11 -28.84
N GLU A 573 -18.55 -44.90 -27.55
CA GLU A 573 -19.38 -43.76 -27.13
C GLU A 573 -19.09 -43.28 -25.71
N VAL A 574 -19.12 -41.96 -25.62
CA VAL A 574 -18.75 -41.07 -24.53
C VAL A 574 -19.74 -41.22 -23.37
N SER A 575 -19.23 -41.38 -22.15
CA SER A 575 -20.03 -41.25 -20.92
C SER A 575 -19.44 -40.18 -20.00
N SER A 576 -20.22 -39.12 -19.80
CA SER A 576 -20.05 -38.08 -18.81
C SER A 576 -20.33 -38.62 -17.40
N SER A 577 -19.33 -38.60 -16.52
CA SER A 577 -19.48 -38.93 -15.11
C SER A 577 -19.56 -37.67 -14.24
N SER A 578 -20.67 -37.50 -13.54
CA SER A 578 -20.77 -36.62 -12.37
C SER A 578 -20.78 -37.47 -11.10
N SER A 579 -19.75 -37.36 -10.26
CA SER A 579 -19.88 -37.63 -8.83
C SER A 579 -18.82 -36.89 -8.03
N SER A 580 -19.32 -36.16 -7.07
CA SER A 580 -18.64 -35.39 -6.03
C SER A 580 -17.88 -36.28 -5.05
N GLN A 581 -16.76 -35.75 -4.52
CA GLN A 581 -16.08 -35.94 -3.22
C GLN A 581 -14.54 -35.96 -3.43
N PRO A 582 -13.71 -35.80 -2.38
CA PRO A 582 -13.35 -34.58 -1.65
C PRO A 582 -11.93 -34.08 -2.03
N VAL A 583 -11.66 -32.78 -1.86
CA VAL A 583 -10.32 -32.19 -2.11
C VAL A 583 -9.35 -32.61 -1.00
N GLN A 584 -8.52 -33.61 -1.30
CA GLN A 584 -7.28 -33.87 -0.57
C GLN A 584 -6.10 -33.22 -1.31
N SER A 585 -5.34 -32.43 -0.57
CA SER A 585 -4.06 -31.82 -0.95
C SER A 585 -3.01 -32.88 -1.30
N SER A 586 -2.47 -32.85 -2.51
CA SER A 586 -1.34 -33.71 -2.92
C SER A 586 -0.09 -32.89 -3.23
N THR A 587 0.75 -32.69 -2.22
CA THR A 587 2.18 -32.39 -2.33
C THR A 587 2.95 -33.67 -2.66
N SER A 588 3.15 -34.03 -3.93
CA SER A 588 4.14 -35.07 -4.31
C SER A 588 4.54 -35.11 -5.80
N LEU A 589 4.90 -33.99 -6.44
CA LEU A 589 5.36 -34.02 -7.84
C LEU A 589 6.60 -33.16 -8.12
N ALA A 590 7.67 -33.33 -7.32
CA ALA A 590 8.91 -32.57 -7.46
C ALA A 590 10.16 -33.44 -7.67
N SER A 591 10.07 -34.61 -8.31
CA SER A 591 11.22 -35.53 -8.43
C SER A 591 11.73 -35.83 -9.84
N HIS A 592 11.17 -35.25 -10.92
CA HIS A 592 11.56 -35.65 -12.29
C HIS A 592 11.72 -34.52 -13.33
N LEU A 593 11.98 -33.27 -12.92
CA LEU A 593 12.39 -32.26 -13.90
C LEU A 593 13.90 -32.39 -14.19
N PRO A 594 14.30 -32.44 -15.48
CA PRO A 594 15.71 -32.55 -15.85
C PRO A 594 16.48 -31.30 -15.40
N SER A 595 17.71 -31.50 -14.95
CA SER A 595 18.55 -30.41 -14.47
C SER A 595 18.94 -29.47 -15.62
N VAL A 596 19.24 -28.22 -15.28
CA VAL A 596 19.76 -27.23 -16.26
C VAL A 596 21.05 -27.71 -16.94
N SER A 597 21.84 -28.55 -16.24
CA SER A 597 23.04 -29.18 -16.81
C SER A 597 22.68 -30.22 -17.89
N GLU A 598 21.68 -31.04 -17.63
CA GLU A 598 21.18 -32.04 -18.60
C GLU A 598 20.52 -31.38 -19.81
N LEU A 599 19.83 -30.24 -19.61
CA LEU A 599 19.26 -29.44 -20.70
C LEU A 599 20.35 -28.80 -21.58
N GLU A 600 21.44 -28.30 -20.98
CA GLU A 600 22.61 -27.81 -21.72
C GLU A 600 23.31 -28.90 -22.52
N GLU A 601 23.49 -30.08 -21.94
CA GLU A 601 24.18 -31.20 -22.58
C GLU A 601 23.36 -31.76 -23.76
N LYS A 602 22.04 -31.82 -23.60
CA LYS A 602 21.14 -32.42 -24.59
C LYS A 602 20.69 -31.46 -25.69
N TRP A 603 20.55 -30.16 -25.40
CA TRP A 603 19.97 -29.19 -26.33
C TRP A 603 20.80 -27.89 -26.50
N ASN A 604 21.88 -27.72 -25.74
CA ASN A 604 22.74 -26.52 -25.79
C ASN A 604 21.92 -25.22 -25.76
N ALA A 605 22.22 -24.20 -26.57
CA ALA A 605 21.43 -22.96 -26.58
C ALA A 605 19.98 -23.10 -27.10
N ALA A 606 19.58 -24.25 -27.67
CA ALA A 606 18.29 -24.41 -28.33
C ALA A 606 17.09 -24.47 -27.36
N TRP A 607 17.27 -24.95 -26.13
CA TRP A 607 16.22 -24.87 -25.09
C TRP A 607 16.02 -23.43 -24.57
N ARG A 608 16.86 -22.47 -25.01
CA ARG A 608 16.72 -21.03 -24.76
C ARG A 608 16.38 -20.27 -26.05
N PRO A 609 15.09 -20.18 -26.41
CA PRO A 609 14.69 -19.63 -27.70
C PRO A 609 14.83 -18.10 -27.79
N SER A 610 14.76 -17.36 -26.66
CA SER A 610 14.80 -15.90 -26.67
C SER A 610 16.16 -15.31 -26.28
N THR A 611 16.50 -14.16 -26.87
CA THR A 611 17.73 -13.40 -26.58
C THR A 611 17.83 -13.02 -25.10
N THR A 612 16.71 -12.68 -24.46
CA THR A 612 16.63 -12.35 -23.04
C THR A 612 16.96 -13.56 -22.15
N MET A 613 16.44 -14.75 -22.46
CA MET A 613 16.76 -15.97 -21.70
C MET A 613 18.24 -16.34 -21.82
N ARG A 614 18.85 -16.14 -22.99
CA ARG A 614 20.28 -16.38 -23.20
C ARG A 614 21.13 -15.44 -22.35
N GLN A 615 20.80 -14.15 -22.31
CA GLN A 615 21.50 -13.16 -21.48
C GLN A 615 21.38 -13.46 -19.99
N TRP A 616 20.19 -13.85 -19.52
CA TRP A 616 19.96 -14.23 -18.13
C TRP A 616 20.72 -15.48 -17.74
N PHE A 617 20.78 -16.48 -18.63
CA PHE A 617 21.57 -17.68 -18.43
C PHE A 617 23.07 -17.38 -18.37
N SER A 618 23.61 -16.58 -19.29
CA SER A 618 25.03 -16.19 -19.27
C SER A 618 25.43 -15.47 -17.97
N ARG A 619 24.56 -14.59 -17.44
CA ARG A 619 24.79 -13.92 -16.15
C ARG A 619 24.74 -14.89 -14.98
N ARG A 620 23.80 -15.84 -14.98
CA ARG A 620 23.73 -16.91 -13.96
C ARG A 620 24.91 -17.87 -14.04
N LEU A 621 25.45 -18.14 -15.23
CA LEU A 621 26.59 -19.02 -15.42
C LEU A 621 27.85 -18.48 -14.72
N LEU A 622 28.03 -17.16 -14.69
CA LEU A 622 29.13 -16.52 -13.94
C LEU A 622 29.01 -16.76 -12.43
N ILE A 623 27.78 -16.68 -11.90
CA ILE A 623 27.49 -16.96 -10.49
C ILE A 623 27.72 -18.44 -10.18
N VAL A 624 27.25 -19.35 -11.05
CA VAL A 624 27.47 -20.80 -10.89
C VAL A 624 28.97 -21.14 -10.92
N LYS A 625 29.75 -20.52 -11.81
CA LYS A 625 31.21 -20.70 -11.86
C LYS A 625 31.90 -20.16 -10.59
N ALA A 626 31.50 -18.99 -10.10
CA ALA A 626 32.03 -18.44 -8.85
C ALA A 626 31.70 -19.33 -7.65
N VAL A 627 30.48 -19.86 -7.58
CA VAL A 627 30.07 -20.79 -6.52
C VAL A 627 30.84 -22.10 -6.59
N LYS A 628 31.09 -22.65 -7.79
CA LYS A 628 31.93 -23.85 -7.97
C LYS A 628 33.38 -23.60 -7.56
N ALA A 629 33.96 -22.47 -7.95
CA ALA A 629 35.33 -22.10 -7.55
C ALA A 629 35.46 -21.97 -6.02
N ILE A 630 34.45 -21.39 -5.35
CA ILE A 630 34.41 -21.29 -3.89
C ILE A 630 34.22 -22.67 -3.23
N ALA A 631 33.46 -23.56 -3.85
CA ALA A 631 33.25 -24.92 -3.35
C ALA A 631 34.52 -25.79 -3.47
N GLU A 632 35.25 -25.67 -4.59
CA GLU A 632 36.56 -26.30 -4.79
C GLU A 632 37.60 -25.77 -3.82
N GLN A 633 37.63 -24.46 -3.60
CA GLN A 633 38.53 -23.81 -2.63
C GLN A 633 38.24 -24.18 -1.17
N LYS A 634 37.05 -24.73 -0.89
CA LYS A 634 36.60 -25.15 0.44
C LYS A 634 36.47 -26.67 0.60
N GLU A 635 36.98 -27.45 -0.35
CA GLU A 635 36.97 -28.93 -0.35
C GLU A 635 35.58 -29.56 -0.10
N ILE A 636 34.51 -28.92 -0.60
CA ILE A 636 33.14 -29.43 -0.44
C ILE A 636 32.88 -30.51 -1.50
N PRO A 637 32.56 -31.77 -1.14
CA PRO A 637 32.43 -32.86 -2.10
C PRO A 637 31.26 -32.63 -3.08
N HIS A 638 31.52 -32.84 -4.38
CA HIS A 638 30.61 -32.54 -5.48
C HIS A 638 29.25 -33.24 -5.43
N GLY A 639 29.08 -34.30 -4.63
CA GLY A 639 27.83 -35.03 -4.48
C GLY A 639 26.68 -34.24 -3.82
N GLY A 640 26.96 -33.09 -3.21
CA GLY A 640 25.94 -32.24 -2.55
C GLY A 640 25.41 -31.08 -3.39
N MET A 641 25.97 -30.81 -4.58
CA MET A 641 25.66 -29.59 -5.37
C MET A 641 24.85 -29.82 -6.65
N CYS A 642 24.49 -31.05 -6.99
CA CYS A 642 23.54 -31.33 -8.07
C CYS A 642 22.26 -31.95 -7.51
N ASN A 643 21.21 -31.13 -7.38
CA ASN A 643 19.81 -31.49 -7.74
C ASN A 643 18.74 -30.50 -7.23
N THR A 644 19.08 -29.42 -6.52
CA THR A 644 18.08 -28.48 -5.99
C THR A 644 18.09 -27.12 -6.69
N LEU A 645 18.18 -27.11 -8.01
CA LEU A 645 17.73 -25.97 -8.83
C LEU A 645 16.61 -26.47 -9.75
N MET A 646 15.51 -26.86 -9.11
CA MET A 646 14.23 -27.06 -9.80
C MET A 646 13.74 -25.72 -10.34
N VAL A 647 13.19 -25.77 -11.55
CA VAL A 647 12.51 -24.67 -12.22
C VAL A 647 11.32 -24.25 -11.37
N THR A 648 11.48 -23.24 -10.52
CA THR A 648 10.35 -22.51 -9.97
C THR A 648 10.52 -21.02 -10.26
N ASN A 649 9.54 -20.52 -11.01
CA ASN A 649 9.30 -19.16 -11.50
C ASN A 649 10.15 -18.74 -12.72
N ILE A 650 9.62 -19.09 -13.91
CA ILE A 650 9.73 -18.29 -15.14
C ILE A 650 8.73 -17.12 -15.02
#